data_AF-A0AAN9IGB9-F1
#
_entry.id   AF-A0AAN9IGB9-F1
#
_cell.length_a   1.000
_cell.length_b   1.000
_cell.length_c   1.000
_cell.angle_alpha   90.00
_cell.angle_beta   90.00
_cell.angle_gamma   90.00
#
_symmetry.space_group_name_H-M   'P 1'
#
loop_
_entity.id
_entity.type
_entity.pdbx_description
1 polymer ?
#
loop_
_entity_poly.entity_id
_entity_poly.type
_entity_poly.pdbx_seq_one_letter_code
_entity_poly.pdbx_strand_id
1 'polypeptide(L)'
;MLERGRERMDLSALRKVVEEVELVDAHAHNIVAVDSNFAFIHAFSEANGDAVPFSSHSLSFKRNLRDIAELYGSESSLQGVEEYRRVSGLQSISSKCFKAARISAILIDDGLELDRKHDIEWHRSFTPFVGRILRIERVAEKILDEGLLDGSSWTLDSFTKAFVSKLESYPLIIYGFKSIAAYRSGLEININVTKQDAEEGLRQVLLGKPVRIANKNLIDYLFLQSLEVAQSHDLPMQIHTGFGDKDLDMRLSNPLHLRAVLEDKRYSKSRIVLLHSSYPFSREASYLASVYSQVYLDFGLAIPKLSVHGMITSVKELLDLAPLNKVMFSTDGYAFPETFYIGAKKSREVVFSVLRDSYIDGDLSIPEAVEAAKDIFARNAIRFYKISSANSAINSHNILAQKLNDGLDIDVSLVRIMWVDGSGQHRCRAVPKKRFNDVVVKNGVGLAFAVMGFSSLMDAPADGSGLTAVGETRLIPDLSTIRRIPWNKQEEMVLADMYIKPGEAWEYCPREALRRASKILKDEFDLVMNAGFENEFVLLKSVTRDGKEEWVPFDSNPYCSSSAFDAASPILGEVADALHSLGITVEQLHAEAGKGQFELVLGYTICSKAADNLVYTREVVRSIARKHGFLATFMPKYALDDLGSGSHVHLSLWQNGQNVFMASDRSSKHGISTAGKEFMAGILHHLPSVLAFIAPLPNSYDRLQPNTWSGAYLFWGNENKEAPLRATSPPGTPHGLVSNFEMKSIDGSANPYLGLAAILAAGIDGLRKHLPLPEPVDTNPNPETLQRLPASLSESLEALHKDDFFEEFFGDKLLTAIKAIRKAEINHYTKHKEDYKQLIHRY
;
A
#
# COMPACT_ATOMS: atom_id res chain seq x y z
N MET A 1 4.66 13.71 -29.28
CA MET A 1 4.28 14.20 -27.94
C MET A 1 3.76 13.08 -27.02
N LEU A 2 3.60 11.80 -27.36
CA LEU A 2 4.61 10.77 -27.70
C LEU A 2 6.05 11.14 -27.30
N GLU A 3 6.66 10.35 -26.39
CA GLU A 3 8.04 10.43 -25.82
C GLU A 3 8.23 11.04 -24.41
N ARG A 4 7.65 10.45 -23.36
CA ARG A 4 8.26 10.46 -22.00
C ARG A 4 8.28 9.03 -21.44
N GLY A 5 9.47 8.58 -21.05
CA GLY A 5 9.79 7.20 -20.70
C GLY A 5 9.02 6.69 -19.49
N ARG A 6 8.64 5.41 -19.53
CA ARG A 6 8.05 4.69 -18.39
C ARG A 6 9.13 4.35 -17.37
N GLU A 7 9.52 5.34 -16.57
CA GLU A 7 10.11 5.12 -15.25
C GLU A 7 9.12 4.31 -14.39
N ARG A 8 9.62 3.35 -13.61
CA ARG A 8 8.81 2.59 -12.65
C ARG A 8 8.12 3.56 -11.71
N MET A 9 6.79 3.50 -11.68
CA MET A 9 5.96 4.37 -10.84
C MET A 9 6.09 3.99 -9.36
N ASP A 10 7.07 4.56 -8.66
CA ASP A 10 7.18 4.46 -7.20
C ASP A 10 6.19 5.41 -6.51
N LEU A 11 5.00 4.89 -6.21
CA LEU A 11 3.95 5.61 -5.47
C LEU A 11 3.99 5.32 -3.96
N SER A 12 5.02 4.64 -3.46
CA SER A 12 5.09 4.21 -2.05
C SER A 12 5.07 5.41 -1.10
N ALA A 13 5.75 6.51 -1.45
CA ALA A 13 5.74 7.74 -0.68
C ALA A 13 4.34 8.37 -0.60
N LEU A 14 3.62 8.44 -1.72
CA LEU A 14 2.24 8.94 -1.76
C LEU A 14 1.31 8.07 -0.94
N ARG A 15 1.37 6.74 -1.12
CA ARG A 15 0.55 5.78 -0.38
C ARG A 15 0.76 5.91 1.13
N LYS A 16 2.02 5.90 1.56
CA LYS A 16 2.40 6.06 2.97
C LYS A 16 1.82 7.35 3.56
N VAL A 17 1.99 8.48 2.87
CA VAL A 17 1.49 9.77 3.35
C VAL A 17 -0.03 9.79 3.43
N VAL A 18 -0.74 9.29 2.42
CA VAL A 18 -2.20 9.21 2.43
C VAL A 18 -2.72 8.28 3.52
N GLU A 19 -1.99 7.23 3.90
CA GLU A 19 -2.39 6.31 4.99
C GLU A 19 -2.04 6.85 6.39
N GLU A 20 -0.92 7.55 6.54
CA GLU A 20 -0.40 7.95 7.86
C GLU A 20 -0.80 9.37 8.28
N VAL A 21 -1.10 10.27 7.35
CA VAL A 21 -1.39 11.68 7.68
C VAL A 21 -2.55 11.77 8.67
N GLU A 22 -2.36 12.57 9.72
CA GLU A 22 -3.44 12.92 10.65
C GLU A 22 -4.41 13.88 9.97
N LEU A 23 -5.71 13.65 10.13
CA LEU A 23 -6.74 14.39 9.44
C LEU A 23 -7.17 15.59 10.27
N VAL A 24 -7.41 16.72 9.59
CA VAL A 24 -8.20 17.82 10.11
C VAL A 24 -9.55 17.74 9.43
N ASP A 25 -10.53 17.24 10.17
CA ASP A 25 -11.90 17.11 9.70
C ASP A 25 -12.58 18.49 9.73
N ALA A 26 -12.59 19.16 8.58
CA ALA A 26 -12.98 20.56 8.47
C ALA A 26 -14.49 20.81 8.60
N HIS A 27 -15.32 19.77 8.55
CA HIS A 27 -16.75 19.86 8.74
C HIS A 27 -17.35 18.52 9.15
N ALA A 28 -18.02 18.53 10.30
CA ALA A 28 -18.82 17.42 10.76
C ALA A 28 -19.95 17.92 11.66
N HIS A 29 -20.75 16.98 12.15
CA HIS A 29 -21.87 17.18 13.05
C HIS A 29 -21.70 16.37 14.34
N ASN A 30 -22.62 16.55 15.26
CA ASN A 30 -22.53 15.94 16.58
C ASN A 30 -22.97 14.46 16.57
N ILE A 31 -22.58 13.71 17.60
CA ILE A 31 -22.93 12.30 17.81
C ILE A 31 -24.12 12.19 18.77
N VAL A 32 -25.06 11.30 18.45
CA VAL A 32 -26.22 11.01 19.29
C VAL A 32 -25.85 10.08 20.44
N ALA A 33 -26.50 10.26 21.59
CA ALA A 33 -26.37 9.40 22.75
C ALA A 33 -27.01 8.03 22.49
N VAL A 34 -26.65 7.04 23.33
CA VAL A 34 -27.10 5.64 23.20
C VAL A 34 -28.62 5.50 23.23
N ASP A 35 -29.32 6.37 23.95
CA ASP A 35 -30.77 6.31 24.10
C ASP A 35 -31.53 7.07 23.00
N SER A 36 -30.85 7.73 22.05
CA SER A 36 -31.47 8.41 20.90
C SER A 36 -32.39 7.51 20.09
N ASN A 37 -33.44 8.09 19.53
CA ASN A 37 -34.39 7.43 18.62
C ASN A 37 -33.87 7.43 17.17
N PHE A 38 -32.70 7.98 16.90
CA PHE A 38 -32.14 8.07 15.56
C PHE A 38 -31.65 6.70 15.09
N ALA A 39 -32.30 6.16 14.06
CA ALA A 39 -32.02 4.80 13.59
C ALA A 39 -30.66 4.70 12.90
N PHE A 40 -29.91 3.62 13.18
CA PHE A 40 -28.55 3.45 12.67
C PHE A 40 -28.46 3.35 11.14
N ILE A 41 -29.55 2.98 10.46
CA ILE A 41 -29.65 2.98 9.00
C ILE A 41 -29.27 4.34 8.38
N HIS A 42 -29.48 5.45 9.11
CA HIS A 42 -29.12 6.78 8.66
C HIS A 42 -27.60 6.98 8.56
N ALA A 43 -26.75 6.19 9.24
CA ALA A 43 -25.30 6.22 9.00
C ALA A 43 -24.92 6.04 7.51
N PHE A 44 -25.80 5.41 6.72
CA PHE A 44 -25.57 5.07 5.32
C PHE A 44 -26.32 5.95 4.33
N SER A 45 -27.35 6.71 4.76
CA SER A 45 -28.33 7.31 3.84
C SER A 45 -28.99 8.58 4.40
N GLU A 46 -29.17 9.57 3.54
CA GLU A 46 -29.99 10.78 3.80
C GLU A 46 -31.49 10.55 3.55
N ALA A 47 -31.89 9.31 3.22
CA ALA A 47 -33.28 8.99 2.96
C ALA A 47 -34.14 9.17 4.22
N ASN A 48 -35.35 9.70 4.02
CA ASN A 48 -36.35 9.94 5.06
C ASN A 48 -37.71 9.34 4.66
N GLY A 49 -38.53 8.97 5.64
CA GLY A 49 -39.86 8.40 5.41
C GLY A 49 -39.83 7.09 4.62
N ASP A 50 -40.75 6.95 3.65
CA ASP A 50 -40.92 5.72 2.86
C ASP A 50 -39.70 5.34 2.00
N ALA A 51 -38.73 6.26 1.85
CA ALA A 51 -37.48 5.99 1.14
C ALA A 51 -36.47 5.19 1.98
N VAL A 52 -36.58 5.19 3.31
CA VAL A 52 -35.59 4.56 4.22
C VAL A 52 -35.36 3.07 3.92
N PRO A 53 -36.40 2.21 3.75
CA PRO A 53 -36.21 0.79 3.49
C PRO A 53 -35.35 0.48 2.26
N PHE A 54 -35.37 1.34 1.24
CA PHE A 54 -34.60 1.18 0.01
C PHE A 54 -33.10 1.48 0.19
N SER A 55 -32.72 2.16 1.28
CA SER A 55 -31.32 2.56 1.54
C SER A 55 -30.37 1.36 1.59
N SER A 56 -30.85 0.23 2.10
CA SER A 56 -30.09 -1.03 2.21
C SER A 56 -29.68 -1.63 0.86
N HIS A 57 -30.35 -1.22 -0.23
CA HIS A 57 -30.06 -1.68 -1.59
C HIS A 57 -29.03 -0.80 -2.31
N SER A 58 -28.64 0.34 -1.73
CA SER A 58 -27.66 1.25 -2.33
C SER A 58 -26.23 0.69 -2.32
N LEU A 59 -25.40 1.13 -3.28
CA LEU A 59 -23.97 0.79 -3.32
C LEU A 59 -23.22 1.32 -2.08
N SER A 60 -23.58 2.54 -1.63
CA SER A 60 -23.05 3.17 -0.43
C SER A 60 -23.27 2.28 0.79
N PHE A 61 -24.51 1.87 1.03
CA PHE A 61 -24.85 1.01 2.17
C PHE A 61 -24.04 -0.29 2.15
N LYS A 62 -24.08 -1.04 1.03
CA LYS A 62 -23.42 -2.34 0.95
C LYS A 62 -21.92 -2.26 1.19
N ARG A 63 -21.26 -1.23 0.67
CA ARG A 63 -19.82 -1.03 0.85
C ARG A 63 -19.50 -0.62 2.28
N ASN A 64 -20.14 0.43 2.77
CA ASN A 64 -19.81 1.02 4.07
C ASN A 64 -20.18 0.07 5.21
N LEU A 65 -21.23 -0.76 5.06
CA LEU A 65 -21.58 -1.81 6.03
C LEU A 65 -20.46 -2.83 6.16
N ARG A 66 -19.87 -3.29 5.03
CA ARG A 66 -18.72 -4.19 5.05
C ARG A 66 -17.52 -3.55 5.74
N ASP A 67 -17.24 -2.29 5.46
CA ASP A 67 -16.10 -1.58 6.06
C ASP A 67 -16.25 -1.40 7.58
N ILE A 68 -17.48 -1.19 8.07
CA ILE A 68 -17.78 -1.10 9.51
C ILE A 68 -17.72 -2.48 10.15
N ALA A 69 -18.31 -3.50 9.52
CA ALA A 69 -18.26 -4.87 10.03
C ALA A 69 -16.82 -5.38 10.12
N GLU A 70 -15.98 -5.09 9.13
CA GLU A 70 -14.54 -5.36 9.13
C GLU A 70 -13.84 -4.64 10.30
N LEU A 71 -14.11 -3.34 10.50
CA LEU A 71 -13.56 -2.60 11.64
C LEU A 71 -13.93 -3.29 12.96
N TYR A 72 -15.17 -3.75 13.08
CA TYR A 72 -15.70 -4.34 14.31
C TYR A 72 -15.31 -5.80 14.51
N GLY A 73 -14.97 -6.53 13.45
CA GLY A 73 -14.87 -7.98 13.48
C GLY A 73 -16.23 -8.64 13.71
N SER A 74 -17.32 -8.00 13.24
CA SER A 74 -18.69 -8.49 13.37
C SER A 74 -19.15 -9.19 12.10
N GLU A 75 -20.33 -9.84 12.16
CA GLU A 75 -21.01 -10.28 10.94
C GLU A 75 -21.25 -9.08 10.00
N SER A 76 -21.07 -9.29 8.69
CA SER A 76 -21.31 -8.29 7.65
C SER A 76 -22.81 -8.10 7.34
N SER A 77 -23.59 -7.88 8.39
CA SER A 77 -25.04 -7.63 8.36
C SER A 77 -25.35 -6.39 9.21
N LEU A 78 -26.46 -5.69 8.91
CA LEU A 78 -26.88 -4.53 9.72
C LEU A 78 -27.11 -4.94 11.17
N GLN A 79 -27.74 -6.09 11.38
CA GLN A 79 -28.00 -6.67 12.69
C GLN A 79 -26.70 -7.00 13.43
N GLY A 80 -25.71 -7.59 12.75
CA GLY A 80 -24.42 -7.92 13.35
C GLY A 80 -23.64 -6.68 13.81
N VAL A 81 -23.69 -5.62 13.01
CA VAL A 81 -23.09 -4.33 13.38
C VAL A 81 -23.86 -3.68 14.54
N GLU A 82 -25.20 -3.64 14.49
CA GLU A 82 -26.02 -3.09 15.58
C GLU A 82 -25.84 -3.85 16.89
N GLU A 83 -25.70 -5.18 16.84
CA GLU A 83 -25.43 -6.01 18.01
C GLU A 83 -24.04 -5.72 18.59
N TYR A 84 -23.01 -5.61 17.75
CA TYR A 84 -21.70 -5.17 18.20
C TYR A 84 -21.76 -3.79 18.86
N ARG A 85 -22.54 -2.86 18.28
CA ARG A 85 -22.71 -1.52 18.83
C ARG A 85 -23.35 -1.57 20.22
N ARG A 86 -24.40 -2.38 20.35
CA ARG A 86 -25.13 -2.59 21.62
C ARG A 86 -24.23 -3.18 22.71
N VAL A 87 -23.40 -4.17 22.37
CA VAL A 87 -22.51 -4.86 23.32
C VAL A 87 -21.31 -4.00 23.70
N SER A 88 -20.71 -3.29 22.75
CA SER A 88 -19.45 -2.55 22.98
C SER A 88 -19.67 -1.21 23.67
N GLY A 89 -20.82 -0.59 23.44
CA GLY A 89 -21.15 0.73 23.97
C GLY A 89 -20.50 1.89 23.21
N LEU A 90 -21.17 3.05 23.23
CA LEU A 90 -20.84 4.21 22.39
C LEU A 90 -19.43 4.76 22.61
N GLN A 91 -18.93 4.79 23.86
CA GLN A 91 -17.58 5.28 24.16
C GLN A 91 -16.50 4.43 23.47
N SER A 92 -16.62 3.11 23.54
CA SER A 92 -15.67 2.16 22.95
C SER A 92 -15.69 2.25 21.41
N ILE A 93 -16.90 2.28 20.85
CA ILE A 93 -17.11 2.45 19.40
C ILE A 93 -16.50 3.76 18.91
N SER A 94 -16.76 4.86 19.63
CA SER A 94 -16.22 6.17 19.25
C SER A 94 -14.71 6.19 19.28
N SER A 95 -14.10 5.66 20.34
CA SER A 95 -12.65 5.50 20.41
C SER A 95 -12.11 4.68 19.23
N LYS A 96 -12.77 3.58 18.88
CA LYS A 96 -12.37 2.72 17.78
C LYS A 96 -12.46 3.41 16.41
N CYS A 97 -13.58 4.08 16.13
CA CYS A 97 -13.81 4.80 14.87
C CYS A 97 -12.86 5.99 14.71
N PHE A 98 -12.73 6.86 15.71
CA PHE A 98 -11.85 8.03 15.63
C PHE A 98 -10.38 7.65 15.52
N LYS A 99 -9.95 6.61 16.25
CA LYS A 99 -8.59 6.07 16.13
C LYS A 99 -8.32 5.49 14.74
N ALA A 100 -9.27 4.76 14.18
CA ALA A 100 -9.15 4.23 12.82
C ALA A 100 -9.15 5.35 11.76
N ALA A 101 -9.89 6.44 12.00
CA ALA A 101 -9.93 7.61 11.14
C ALA A 101 -8.63 8.44 11.19
N ARG A 102 -7.92 8.43 12.34
CA ARG A 102 -6.76 9.28 12.66
C ARG A 102 -7.09 10.78 12.57
N ILE A 103 -8.20 11.19 13.18
CA ILE A 103 -8.62 12.59 13.24
C ILE A 103 -7.89 13.29 14.38
N SER A 104 -7.11 14.33 14.07
CA SER A 104 -6.34 15.14 15.02
C SER A 104 -7.05 16.45 15.42
N ALA A 105 -7.95 16.91 14.56
CA ALA A 105 -8.77 18.09 14.79
C ALA A 105 -10.10 17.90 14.08
N ILE A 106 -11.19 18.34 14.69
CA ILE A 106 -12.53 18.31 14.12
C ILE A 106 -13.22 19.66 14.30
N LEU A 107 -13.92 20.12 13.26
CA LEU A 107 -14.78 21.29 13.31
C LEU A 107 -16.26 20.86 13.22
N ILE A 108 -17.02 21.13 14.27
CA ILE A 108 -18.38 20.63 14.43
C ILE A 108 -19.39 21.76 14.24
N ASP A 109 -20.27 21.63 13.23
CA ASP A 109 -21.50 22.40 13.13
C ASP A 109 -22.50 21.90 14.19
N ASP A 110 -22.67 22.72 15.23
CA ASP A 110 -23.52 22.42 16.37
C ASP A 110 -25.01 22.77 16.16
N GLY A 111 -25.34 23.37 15.03
CA GLY A 111 -26.66 23.86 14.68
C GLY A 111 -27.57 22.81 14.05
N LEU A 112 -27.05 21.63 13.69
CA LEU A 112 -27.90 20.49 13.30
C LEU A 112 -28.61 19.94 14.54
N GLU A 113 -29.94 19.95 14.51
CA GLU A 113 -30.76 19.38 15.58
C GLU A 113 -30.83 17.86 15.43
N LEU A 114 -30.37 17.16 16.46
CA LEU A 114 -30.41 15.71 16.59
C LEU A 114 -31.02 15.42 17.96
N ASP A 115 -31.86 14.38 18.06
CA ASP A 115 -32.42 14.02 19.36
C ASP A 115 -31.33 13.45 20.25
N ARG A 116 -31.25 13.97 21.49
CA ARG A 116 -30.34 13.48 22.53
C ARG A 116 -28.88 13.35 22.05
N LYS A 117 -28.31 14.46 21.56
CA LYS A 117 -26.89 14.54 21.22
C LYS A 117 -26.00 14.86 22.42
N HIS A 118 -24.72 14.46 22.33
CA HIS A 118 -23.71 14.86 23.31
C HIS A 118 -23.36 16.36 23.19
N ASP A 119 -22.65 16.90 24.18
CA ASP A 119 -21.98 18.19 24.01
C ASP A 119 -20.83 18.04 22.99
N ILE A 120 -20.53 19.07 22.20
CA ILE A 120 -19.44 19.00 21.21
C ILE A 120 -18.10 18.69 21.89
N GLU A 121 -17.89 19.16 23.12
CA GLU A 121 -16.66 18.94 23.90
C GLU A 121 -16.47 17.45 24.26
N TRP A 122 -17.51 16.62 24.20
CA TRP A 122 -17.40 15.17 24.38
C TRP A 122 -16.41 14.54 23.37
N HIS A 123 -16.32 15.11 22.16
CA HIS A 123 -15.38 14.66 21.13
C HIS A 123 -13.91 14.81 21.53
N ARG A 124 -13.57 15.66 22.52
CA ARG A 124 -12.21 15.76 23.05
C ARG A 124 -11.72 14.47 23.69
N SER A 125 -12.63 13.55 24.01
CA SER A 125 -12.28 12.19 24.45
C SER A 125 -11.62 11.36 23.34
N PHE A 126 -11.75 11.76 22.08
CA PHE A 126 -11.34 10.99 20.90
C PHE A 126 -10.46 11.76 19.92
N THR A 127 -10.44 13.08 19.98
CA THR A 127 -9.58 13.94 19.15
C THR A 127 -8.95 15.05 19.99
N PRO A 128 -7.66 15.40 19.77
CA PRO A 128 -6.97 16.47 20.49
C PRO A 128 -7.65 17.84 20.41
N PHE A 129 -8.31 18.14 19.29
CA PHE A 129 -8.89 19.45 19.03
C PHE A 129 -10.33 19.35 18.53
N VAL A 130 -11.20 20.10 19.18
CA VAL A 130 -12.59 20.32 18.76
C VAL A 130 -12.80 21.82 18.61
N GLY A 131 -13.18 22.23 17.40
CA GLY A 131 -13.58 23.59 17.08
C GLY A 131 -15.07 23.65 16.77
N ARG A 132 -15.70 24.74 17.18
CA ARG A 132 -17.14 24.97 16.97
C ARG A 132 -17.36 25.76 15.68
N ILE A 133 -18.30 25.30 14.85
CA ILE A 133 -18.86 26.02 13.72
C ILE A 133 -20.31 26.38 14.05
N LEU A 134 -20.68 27.64 13.85
CA LEU A 134 -21.98 28.15 14.25
C LEU A 134 -22.92 28.32 13.05
N ARG A 135 -24.04 27.59 13.03
CA ARG A 135 -25.06 27.71 11.98
C ARG A 135 -25.92 28.96 12.17
N ILE A 136 -25.83 29.89 11.23
CA ILE A 136 -26.42 31.24 11.38
C ILE A 136 -27.95 31.20 11.39
N GLU A 137 -28.57 30.35 10.58
CA GLU A 137 -30.03 30.24 10.50
C GLU A 137 -30.59 29.69 11.80
N ARG A 138 -29.89 28.76 12.46
CA ARG A 138 -30.33 28.19 13.74
C ARG A 138 -30.23 29.21 14.87
N VAL A 139 -29.21 30.07 14.86
CA VAL A 139 -29.10 31.18 15.81
C VAL A 139 -30.25 32.15 15.64
N ALA A 140 -30.55 32.53 14.39
CA ALA A 140 -31.67 33.40 14.06
C ALA A 140 -33.02 32.80 14.51
N GLU A 141 -33.29 31.54 14.19
CA GLU A 141 -34.51 30.82 14.60
C GLU A 141 -34.68 30.79 16.13
N LYS A 142 -33.60 30.51 16.89
CA LYS A 142 -33.64 30.48 18.36
C LYS A 142 -34.00 31.85 18.96
N ILE A 143 -33.41 32.93 18.45
CA ILE A 143 -33.73 34.29 18.91
C ILE A 143 -35.22 34.61 18.68
N LEU A 144 -35.76 34.23 17.52
CA LEU A 144 -37.16 34.46 17.18
C LEU A 144 -38.13 33.59 18.00
N ASP A 145 -37.72 32.38 18.37
CA ASP A 145 -38.49 31.49 19.23
C ASP A 145 -38.49 31.93 20.70
N GLU A 146 -37.38 32.47 21.22
CA GLU A 146 -37.27 32.99 22.60
C GLU A 146 -38.17 34.22 22.84
N GLY A 147 -38.43 35.02 21.79
CA GLY A 147 -39.28 36.21 21.88
C GLY A 147 -38.65 37.38 22.64
N LEU A 148 -39.35 38.51 22.72
CA LEU A 148 -38.93 39.67 23.52
C LEU A 148 -39.47 39.56 24.95
N LEU A 149 -38.65 39.95 25.94
CA LEU A 149 -39.00 39.89 27.37
C LEU A 149 -40.26 40.70 27.73
N ASP A 150 -40.56 41.73 26.96
CA ASP A 150 -41.72 42.61 27.15
C ASP A 150 -42.98 42.12 26.39
N GLY A 151 -42.90 40.99 25.68
CA GLY A 151 -44.00 40.41 24.90
C GLY A 151 -44.32 41.15 23.60
N SER A 152 -43.53 42.14 23.21
CA SER A 152 -43.70 42.83 21.92
C SER A 152 -43.26 41.96 20.74
N SER A 153 -43.78 42.26 19.55
CA SER A 153 -43.36 41.54 18.32
C SER A 153 -42.00 42.05 17.85
N TRP A 154 -41.21 41.16 17.26
CA TRP A 154 -39.93 41.52 16.65
C TRP A 154 -40.14 42.52 15.49
N THR A 155 -39.38 43.61 15.52
CA THR A 155 -39.14 44.48 14.36
C THR A 155 -37.85 44.04 13.68
N LEU A 156 -37.65 44.38 12.40
CA LEU A 156 -36.40 44.04 11.74
C LEU A 156 -35.19 44.65 12.44
N ASP A 157 -35.29 45.89 12.93
CA ASP A 157 -34.18 46.56 13.62
C ASP A 157 -33.85 45.90 14.97
N SER A 158 -34.86 45.63 15.79
CA SER A 158 -34.65 44.98 17.09
C SER A 158 -34.11 43.56 16.93
N PHE A 159 -34.62 42.82 15.95
CA PHE A 159 -34.13 41.48 15.62
C PHE A 159 -32.71 41.51 15.06
N THR A 160 -32.41 42.37 14.08
CA THR A 160 -31.06 42.50 13.51
C THR A 160 -30.06 42.83 14.61
N LYS A 161 -30.38 43.77 15.50
CA LYS A 161 -29.52 44.13 16.63
C LYS A 161 -29.25 42.93 17.54
N ALA A 162 -30.28 42.16 17.90
CA ALA A 162 -30.14 40.97 18.74
C ALA A 162 -29.30 39.89 18.03
N PHE A 163 -29.57 39.64 16.75
CA PHE A 163 -28.88 38.65 15.94
C PHE A 163 -27.40 38.99 15.75
N VAL A 164 -27.07 40.20 15.29
CA VAL A 164 -25.69 40.66 15.11
C VAL A 164 -24.95 40.67 16.43
N SER A 165 -25.54 41.21 17.51
CA SER A 165 -24.93 41.19 18.84
C SER A 165 -24.66 39.76 19.32
N LYS A 166 -25.55 38.81 19.00
CA LYS A 166 -25.32 37.40 19.32
C LYS A 166 -24.16 36.83 18.52
N LEU A 167 -24.08 37.10 17.21
CA LEU A 167 -22.94 36.66 16.39
C LEU A 167 -21.61 37.27 16.86
N GLU A 168 -21.58 38.55 17.20
CA GLU A 168 -20.40 39.27 17.73
C GLU A 168 -19.94 38.76 19.10
N SER A 169 -20.79 38.01 19.83
CA SER A 169 -20.42 37.40 21.11
C SER A 169 -19.61 36.11 20.98
N TYR A 170 -19.61 35.48 19.80
CA TYR A 170 -18.97 34.19 19.54
C TYR A 170 -17.51 34.19 19.01
N PRO A 171 -16.91 35.25 18.42
CA PRO A 171 -15.65 35.13 17.68
C PRO A 171 -14.46 34.55 18.45
N LEU A 172 -14.48 34.58 19.78
CA LEU A 172 -13.43 33.99 20.61
C LEU A 172 -13.60 32.48 20.87
N ILE A 173 -14.76 31.91 20.52
CA ILE A 173 -15.14 30.52 20.86
C ILE A 173 -15.65 29.72 19.65
N ILE A 174 -15.54 30.27 18.43
CA ILE A 174 -15.88 29.58 17.18
C ILE A 174 -14.74 29.71 16.17
N TYR A 175 -14.73 28.80 15.19
CA TYR A 175 -13.76 28.80 14.10
C TYR A 175 -14.35 29.19 12.75
N GLY A 176 -15.68 29.38 12.69
CA GLY A 176 -16.36 29.82 11.48
C GLY A 176 -17.88 29.81 11.64
N PHE A 177 -18.54 30.44 10.69
CA PHE A 177 -19.98 30.35 10.50
C PHE A 177 -20.33 29.28 9.48
N LYS A 178 -21.58 28.81 9.53
CA LYS A 178 -22.18 27.94 8.52
C LYS A 178 -23.51 28.53 8.07
N SER A 179 -23.72 28.57 6.77
CA SER A 179 -25.02 28.84 6.17
C SER A 179 -25.58 27.59 5.49
N ILE A 180 -26.89 27.40 5.67
CA ILE A 180 -27.72 26.40 5.00
C ILE A 180 -28.74 27.05 4.05
N ALA A 181 -28.45 28.25 3.53
CA ALA A 181 -29.31 28.97 2.59
C ALA A 181 -29.78 28.09 1.40
N ALA A 182 -28.92 27.19 0.92
CA ALA A 182 -29.27 26.20 -0.12
C ALA A 182 -30.50 25.35 0.24
N TYR A 183 -30.61 24.85 1.49
CA TYR A 183 -31.76 24.06 1.96
C TYR A 183 -33.04 24.88 2.12
N ARG A 184 -32.93 26.19 2.25
CA ARG A 184 -34.05 27.04 2.64
C ARG A 184 -34.64 27.78 1.46
N SER A 185 -33.80 28.49 0.71
CA SER A 185 -34.25 29.43 -0.31
C SER A 185 -33.34 29.53 -1.53
N GLY A 186 -32.18 28.86 -1.53
CA GLY A 186 -31.24 28.82 -2.65
C GLY A 186 -30.05 29.77 -2.50
N LEU A 187 -29.05 29.57 -3.36
CA LEU A 187 -27.77 30.29 -3.29
C LEU A 187 -27.73 31.62 -4.07
N GLU A 188 -28.83 32.01 -4.72
CA GLU A 188 -28.91 33.28 -5.47
C GLU A 188 -29.17 34.46 -4.52
N ILE A 189 -28.19 34.77 -3.67
CA ILE A 189 -28.32 35.78 -2.61
C ILE A 189 -28.51 37.18 -3.21
N ASN A 190 -29.62 37.84 -2.89
CA ASN A 190 -29.88 39.23 -3.28
C ASN A 190 -29.05 40.20 -2.42
N ILE A 191 -27.90 40.64 -2.95
CA ILE A 191 -26.98 41.60 -2.30
C ILE A 191 -27.59 42.99 -2.05
N ASN A 192 -28.75 43.29 -2.65
CA ASN A 192 -29.48 44.56 -2.56
C ASN A 192 -30.83 44.41 -1.87
N VAL A 193 -31.03 43.35 -1.07
CA VAL A 193 -32.28 43.15 -0.32
C VAL A 193 -32.61 44.41 0.49
N THR A 194 -33.80 44.95 0.29
CA THR A 194 -34.20 46.17 0.97
C THR A 194 -34.63 45.86 2.40
N LYS A 195 -34.51 46.86 3.28
CA LYS A 195 -35.01 46.76 4.66
C LYS A 195 -36.50 46.38 4.69
N GLN A 196 -37.29 46.92 3.78
CA GLN A 196 -38.73 46.65 3.67
C GLN A 196 -39.00 45.17 3.31
N ASP A 197 -38.26 44.61 2.36
CA ASP A 197 -38.39 43.22 1.93
C ASP A 197 -38.00 42.23 3.03
N ALA A 198 -36.91 42.53 3.75
CA ALA A 198 -36.46 41.73 4.88
C ALA A 198 -37.46 41.80 6.06
N GLU A 199 -38.07 42.97 6.30
CA GLU A 199 -39.07 43.16 7.35
C GLU A 199 -40.36 42.38 7.05
N GLU A 200 -40.81 42.39 5.80
CA GLU A 200 -41.94 41.57 5.37
C GLU A 200 -41.63 40.07 5.49
N GLY A 201 -40.42 39.66 5.10
CA GLY A 201 -39.97 38.29 5.32
C GLY A 201 -39.96 37.86 6.79
N LEU A 202 -39.54 38.75 7.69
CA LEU A 202 -39.60 38.54 9.14
C LEU A 202 -41.03 38.34 9.62
N ARG A 203 -41.97 39.21 9.21
CA ARG A 203 -43.39 39.07 9.59
C ARG A 203 -43.96 37.73 9.17
N GLN A 204 -43.66 37.27 7.96
CA GLN A 204 -44.13 35.97 7.46
C GLN A 204 -43.59 34.80 8.28
N VAL A 205 -42.30 34.84 8.62
CA VAL A 205 -41.65 33.79 9.43
C VAL A 205 -42.24 33.73 10.85
N LEU A 206 -42.58 34.87 11.45
CA LEU A 206 -43.17 34.94 12.80
C LEU A 206 -44.56 34.29 12.90
N LEU A 207 -45.27 34.10 11.78
CA LEU A 207 -46.58 33.43 11.76
C LEU A 207 -46.46 31.92 12.01
N GLY A 208 -45.30 31.31 11.75
CA GLY A 208 -45.05 29.88 11.95
C GLY A 208 -44.40 29.59 13.30
N LYS A 209 -44.92 28.59 14.03
CA LYS A 209 -44.32 28.08 15.27
C LYS A 209 -44.19 26.54 15.22
N PRO A 210 -43.02 25.94 15.57
CA PRO A 210 -41.75 26.61 15.87
C PRO A 210 -41.21 27.39 14.66
N VAL A 211 -40.40 28.42 14.92
CA VAL A 211 -39.91 29.30 13.85
C VAL A 211 -38.98 28.51 12.93
N ARG A 212 -39.29 28.53 11.63
CA ARG A 212 -38.45 27.99 10.56
C ARG A 212 -38.24 29.08 9.51
N ILE A 213 -37.01 29.55 9.37
CA ILE A 213 -36.69 30.62 8.43
C ILE A 213 -36.56 30.00 7.03
N ALA A 214 -37.53 30.28 6.16
CA ALA A 214 -37.53 29.85 4.75
C ALA A 214 -37.78 31.01 3.76
N ASN A 215 -38.12 32.21 4.24
CA ASN A 215 -38.33 33.37 3.38
C ASN A 215 -37.00 33.85 2.76
N LYS A 216 -36.96 33.97 1.42
CA LYS A 216 -35.76 34.32 0.65
C LYS A 216 -35.14 35.65 1.09
N ASN A 217 -35.94 36.71 1.18
CA ASN A 217 -35.44 38.05 1.50
C ASN A 217 -34.84 38.10 2.91
N LEU A 218 -35.48 37.43 3.87
CA LEU A 218 -34.94 37.36 5.22
C LEU A 218 -33.64 36.55 5.28
N ILE A 219 -33.56 35.42 4.57
CA ILE A 219 -32.34 34.60 4.51
C ILE A 219 -31.19 35.38 3.88
N ASP A 220 -31.44 36.04 2.76
CA ASP A 220 -30.42 36.85 2.08
C ASP A 220 -29.91 37.96 2.98
N TYR A 221 -30.83 38.65 3.66
CA TYR A 221 -30.50 39.68 4.61
C TYR A 221 -29.63 39.13 5.75
N LEU A 222 -30.04 38.02 6.38
CA LEU A 222 -29.29 37.40 7.47
C LEU A 222 -27.93 36.85 7.02
N PHE A 223 -27.86 36.30 5.82
CA PHE A 223 -26.61 35.84 5.20
C PHE A 223 -25.63 37.00 5.05
N LEU A 224 -26.07 38.13 4.50
CA LEU A 224 -25.24 39.33 4.33
C LEU A 224 -24.80 39.92 5.67
N GLN A 225 -25.71 40.05 6.64
CA GLN A 225 -25.38 40.50 8.00
C GLN A 225 -24.33 39.59 8.66
N SER A 226 -24.49 38.27 8.51
CA SER A 226 -23.53 37.30 9.06
C SER A 226 -22.18 37.36 8.36
N LEU A 227 -22.17 37.62 7.04
CA LEU A 227 -20.94 37.76 6.26
C LEU A 227 -20.14 39.01 6.64
N GLU A 228 -20.83 40.10 6.96
CA GLU A 228 -20.21 41.32 7.52
C GLU A 228 -19.52 41.04 8.85
N VAL A 229 -20.20 40.33 9.76
CA VAL A 229 -19.61 39.90 11.05
C VAL A 229 -18.46 38.92 10.84
N ALA A 230 -18.58 37.98 9.90
CA ALA A 230 -17.49 37.05 9.60
C ALA A 230 -16.24 37.81 9.13
N GLN A 231 -16.41 38.76 8.21
CA GLN A 231 -15.31 39.55 7.67
C GLN A 231 -14.69 40.48 8.72
N SER A 232 -15.48 41.09 9.62
CA SER A 232 -14.96 41.98 10.67
C SER A 232 -14.10 41.25 11.71
N HIS A 233 -14.39 39.97 11.95
CA HIS A 233 -13.65 39.12 12.88
C HIS A 233 -12.68 38.14 12.18
N ASP A 234 -12.54 38.24 10.86
CA ASP A 234 -11.74 37.31 10.05
C ASP A 234 -12.08 35.84 10.31
N LEU A 235 -13.37 35.53 10.33
CA LEU A 235 -13.92 34.18 10.41
C LEU A 235 -14.36 33.71 9.02
N PRO A 236 -14.14 32.42 8.70
CA PRO A 236 -14.65 31.84 7.47
C PRO A 236 -16.14 31.55 7.55
N MET A 237 -16.78 31.50 6.38
CA MET A 237 -18.15 31.05 6.17
C MET A 237 -18.16 29.73 5.38
N GLN A 238 -18.67 28.67 6.00
CA GLN A 238 -19.01 27.43 5.31
C GLN A 238 -20.37 27.58 4.65
N ILE A 239 -20.49 27.22 3.37
CA ILE A 239 -21.74 27.26 2.63
C ILE A 239 -22.08 25.84 2.18
N HIS A 240 -23.24 25.33 2.56
CA HIS A 240 -23.73 24.06 2.03
C HIS A 240 -24.06 24.21 0.54
N THR A 241 -23.48 23.37 -0.33
CA THR A 241 -23.69 23.44 -1.79
C THR A 241 -23.87 22.09 -2.48
N GLY A 242 -23.82 20.98 -1.74
CA GLY A 242 -23.99 19.64 -2.30
C GLY A 242 -25.40 19.11 -2.11
N PHE A 243 -25.60 17.82 -2.36
CA PHE A 243 -26.87 17.16 -2.12
C PHE A 243 -27.17 16.98 -0.63
N GLY A 244 -28.43 16.64 -0.36
CA GLY A 244 -28.97 16.52 0.98
C GLY A 244 -30.23 15.68 0.99
N ASP A 245 -31.00 15.79 2.07
CA ASP A 245 -32.31 15.16 2.16
C ASP A 245 -33.36 15.89 1.29
N LYS A 246 -34.62 15.46 1.41
CA LYS A 246 -35.74 15.99 0.61
C LYS A 246 -36.07 17.47 0.86
N ASP A 247 -35.51 18.11 1.88
CA ASP A 247 -35.73 19.54 2.16
C ASP A 247 -34.95 20.43 1.17
N LEU A 248 -33.89 19.91 0.55
CA LEU A 248 -33.06 20.63 -0.40
C LEU A 248 -33.63 20.58 -1.83
N ASP A 249 -33.92 21.75 -2.41
CA ASP A 249 -34.11 21.86 -3.86
C ASP A 249 -32.75 21.98 -4.56
N MET A 250 -32.27 20.85 -5.09
CA MET A 250 -30.99 20.76 -5.78
C MET A 250 -30.81 21.78 -6.89
N ARG A 251 -31.89 22.22 -7.56
CA ARG A 251 -31.81 23.20 -8.66
C ARG A 251 -31.28 24.55 -8.18
N LEU A 252 -31.55 24.90 -6.92
CA LEU A 252 -31.20 26.18 -6.32
C LEU A 252 -29.84 26.15 -5.58
N SER A 253 -29.18 24.98 -5.56
CA SER A 253 -27.92 24.75 -4.86
C SER A 253 -26.66 24.93 -5.72
N ASN A 254 -26.81 25.32 -6.99
CA ASN A 254 -25.67 25.55 -7.87
C ASN A 254 -24.79 26.70 -7.33
N PRO A 255 -23.49 26.48 -7.08
CA PRO A 255 -22.63 27.47 -6.47
C PRO A 255 -22.40 28.73 -7.33
N LEU A 256 -22.63 28.68 -8.65
CA LEU A 256 -22.53 29.87 -9.53
C LEU A 256 -23.50 30.99 -9.12
N HIS A 257 -24.59 30.66 -8.42
CA HIS A 257 -25.52 31.66 -7.91
C HIS A 257 -24.87 32.61 -6.88
N LEU A 258 -23.75 32.23 -6.27
CA LEU A 258 -23.01 33.07 -5.32
C LEU A 258 -22.21 34.20 -5.99
N ARG A 259 -22.13 34.26 -7.33
CA ARG A 259 -21.31 35.26 -8.03
C ARG A 259 -21.61 36.70 -7.60
N ALA A 260 -22.88 37.05 -7.41
CA ALA A 260 -23.25 38.40 -6.96
C ALA A 260 -22.58 38.75 -5.62
N VAL A 261 -22.50 37.79 -4.68
CA VAL A 261 -21.80 37.96 -3.40
C VAL A 261 -20.29 38.04 -3.60
N LEU A 262 -19.73 37.15 -4.42
CA LEU A 262 -18.28 37.05 -4.64
C LEU A 262 -17.68 38.27 -5.38
N GLU A 263 -18.46 38.87 -6.28
CA GLU A 263 -18.08 40.03 -7.08
C GLU A 263 -18.37 41.37 -6.36
N ASP A 264 -19.13 41.36 -5.25
CA ASP A 264 -19.37 42.55 -4.44
C ASP A 264 -18.13 42.93 -3.62
N LYS A 265 -17.66 44.17 -3.79
CA LYS A 265 -16.47 44.69 -3.11
C LYS A 265 -16.57 44.62 -1.59
N ARG A 266 -17.78 44.71 -1.02
CA ARG A 266 -18.03 44.62 0.43
C ARG A 266 -17.57 43.29 1.01
N TYR A 267 -17.61 42.21 0.24
CA TYR A 267 -17.36 40.84 0.69
C TYR A 267 -16.13 40.19 0.03
N SER A 268 -15.35 40.98 -0.69
CA SER A 268 -14.15 40.53 -1.41
C SER A 268 -13.06 39.90 -0.53
N LYS A 269 -13.09 40.14 0.80
CA LYS A 269 -12.14 39.55 1.76
C LYS A 269 -12.73 38.41 2.59
N SER A 270 -14.01 38.09 2.40
CA SER A 270 -14.69 37.04 3.17
C SER A 270 -14.16 35.66 2.78
N ARG A 271 -13.63 34.90 3.74
CA ARG A 271 -13.14 33.54 3.48
C ARG A 271 -14.31 32.57 3.39
N ILE A 272 -14.52 31.95 2.23
CA ILE A 272 -15.68 31.09 1.95
C ILE A 272 -15.19 29.69 1.59
N VAL A 273 -15.84 28.67 2.14
CA VAL A 273 -15.68 27.28 1.68
C VAL A 273 -17.02 26.71 1.23
N LEU A 274 -17.05 26.14 0.03
CA LEU A 274 -18.19 25.45 -0.53
C LEU A 274 -18.10 23.97 -0.16
N LEU A 275 -19.10 23.47 0.55
CA LEU A 275 -19.07 22.11 1.08
C LEU A 275 -19.66 21.09 0.12
N HIS A 276 -19.24 19.85 0.32
CA HIS A 276 -19.80 18.64 -0.24
C HIS A 276 -19.58 18.41 -1.73
N SER A 277 -18.40 18.78 -2.21
CA SER A 277 -18.00 18.82 -3.62
C SER A 277 -18.95 19.67 -4.48
N SER A 278 -19.84 20.44 -3.86
CA SER A 278 -21.01 21.02 -4.51
C SER A 278 -21.78 20.02 -5.40
N TYR A 279 -21.74 18.71 -5.11
CA TYR A 279 -22.23 17.68 -6.05
C TYR A 279 -23.72 17.89 -6.35
N PRO A 280 -24.15 17.87 -7.64
CA PRO A 280 -23.40 17.46 -8.83
C PRO A 280 -22.64 18.59 -9.57
N PHE A 281 -22.57 19.79 -9.02
CA PHE A 281 -21.96 20.99 -9.60
C PHE A 281 -20.47 21.16 -9.26
N SER A 282 -19.72 20.05 -9.18
CA SER A 282 -18.31 20.06 -8.77
C SER A 282 -17.43 20.88 -9.73
N ARG A 283 -17.75 20.88 -11.02
CA ARG A 283 -17.03 21.66 -12.06
C ARG A 283 -17.25 23.16 -11.90
N GLU A 284 -18.47 23.57 -11.60
CA GLU A 284 -18.81 24.97 -11.31
C GLU A 284 -18.09 25.46 -10.07
N ALA A 285 -18.05 24.64 -9.01
CA ALA A 285 -17.31 24.96 -7.79
C ALA A 285 -15.81 25.09 -8.05
N SER A 286 -15.24 24.16 -8.83
CA SER A 286 -13.85 24.17 -9.31
C SER A 286 -13.51 25.48 -10.02
N TYR A 287 -14.38 25.92 -10.95
CA TYR A 287 -14.25 27.22 -11.62
C TYR A 287 -14.26 28.40 -10.63
N LEU A 288 -15.18 28.42 -9.66
CA LEU A 288 -15.22 29.52 -8.69
C LEU A 288 -13.95 29.59 -7.84
N ALA A 289 -13.42 28.45 -7.38
CA ALA A 289 -12.20 28.41 -6.58
C ALA A 289 -10.95 28.83 -7.37
N SER A 290 -10.94 28.62 -8.69
CA SER A 290 -9.83 29.02 -9.56
C SER A 290 -9.82 30.53 -9.82
N VAL A 291 -10.99 31.17 -9.97
CA VAL A 291 -11.10 32.59 -10.31
C VAL A 291 -11.24 33.52 -9.09
N TYR A 292 -11.87 33.07 -8.01
CA TYR A 292 -12.07 33.88 -6.80
C TYR A 292 -11.08 33.50 -5.71
N SER A 293 -10.24 34.45 -5.31
CA SER A 293 -9.22 34.25 -4.27
C SER A 293 -9.81 33.78 -2.93
N GLN A 294 -11.04 34.20 -2.63
CA GLN A 294 -11.69 33.96 -1.36
C GLN A 294 -12.50 32.65 -1.27
N VAL A 295 -12.59 31.88 -2.37
CA VAL A 295 -13.34 30.62 -2.44
C VAL A 295 -12.43 29.41 -2.28
N TYR A 296 -12.82 28.50 -1.38
CA TYR A 296 -12.22 27.21 -1.09
C TYR A 296 -13.27 26.11 -1.25
N LEU A 297 -12.82 24.86 -1.39
CA LEU A 297 -13.67 23.70 -1.64
C LEU A 297 -13.46 22.63 -0.57
N ASP A 298 -14.52 21.92 -0.26
CA ASP A 298 -14.52 20.73 0.59
C ASP A 298 -15.32 19.62 -0.10
N PHE A 299 -14.91 18.36 0.08
CA PHE A 299 -15.54 17.21 -0.59
C PHE A 299 -16.31 16.24 0.32
N GLY A 300 -16.52 16.56 1.61
CA GLY A 300 -17.25 15.69 2.55
C GLY A 300 -18.67 15.37 2.09
N LEU A 301 -19.38 14.42 2.70
CA LEU A 301 -20.71 13.92 2.28
C LEU A 301 -20.73 13.17 0.94
N ALA A 302 -20.24 13.76 -0.16
CA ALA A 302 -20.09 13.08 -1.45
C ALA A 302 -19.25 11.81 -1.29
N ILE A 303 -18.23 11.90 -0.44
CA ILE A 303 -17.53 10.76 0.13
C ILE A 303 -18.07 10.56 1.56
N PRO A 304 -18.62 9.38 1.92
CA PRO A 304 -18.57 8.11 1.21
C PRO A 304 -19.91 7.73 0.53
N LYS A 305 -20.82 8.67 0.22
CA LYS A 305 -22.17 8.34 -0.22
C LYS A 305 -22.28 7.99 -1.72
N LEU A 306 -21.40 8.51 -2.58
CA LEU A 306 -21.41 8.19 -4.00
C LEU A 306 -20.89 6.76 -4.30
N SER A 307 -21.04 6.30 -5.54
CA SER A 307 -20.32 5.10 -6.01
C SER A 307 -18.80 5.34 -5.98
N VAL A 308 -17.97 4.29 -6.02
CA VAL A 308 -16.50 4.48 -6.06
C VAL A 308 -16.08 5.38 -7.22
N HIS A 309 -16.68 5.16 -8.39
CA HIS A 309 -16.47 6.03 -9.55
C HIS A 309 -16.96 7.46 -9.28
N GLY A 310 -18.17 7.64 -8.73
CA GLY A 310 -18.71 8.97 -8.43
C GLY A 310 -17.87 9.75 -7.42
N MET A 311 -17.34 9.09 -6.39
CA MET A 311 -16.43 9.71 -5.41
C MET A 311 -15.10 10.16 -6.05
N ILE A 312 -14.50 9.33 -6.90
CA ILE A 312 -13.27 9.69 -7.62
C ILE A 312 -13.54 10.84 -8.59
N THR A 313 -14.62 10.74 -9.37
CA THR A 313 -15.00 11.77 -10.35
C THR A 313 -15.28 13.10 -9.68
N SER A 314 -16.01 13.15 -8.56
CA SER A 314 -16.30 14.42 -7.89
C SER A 314 -15.03 15.12 -7.43
N VAL A 315 -14.06 14.39 -6.86
CA VAL A 315 -12.78 14.99 -6.43
C VAL A 315 -11.91 15.38 -7.64
N LYS A 316 -11.88 14.59 -8.72
CA LYS A 316 -11.21 14.99 -9.97
C LYS A 316 -11.79 16.29 -10.51
N GLU A 317 -13.11 16.41 -10.60
CA GLU A 317 -13.78 17.62 -11.09
C GLU A 317 -13.50 18.85 -10.21
N LEU A 318 -13.37 18.68 -8.89
CA LEU A 318 -12.89 19.77 -8.03
C LEU A 318 -11.45 20.18 -8.38
N LEU A 319 -10.57 19.25 -8.74
CA LEU A 319 -9.16 19.52 -9.07
C LEU A 319 -8.92 19.94 -10.53
N ASP A 320 -9.92 19.85 -11.41
CA ASP A 320 -9.79 20.26 -12.83
C ASP A 320 -9.32 21.73 -12.98
N LEU A 321 -9.82 22.63 -12.13
CA LEU A 321 -9.48 24.05 -12.15
C LEU A 321 -9.05 24.58 -10.78
N ALA A 322 -9.51 24.00 -9.66
CA ALA A 322 -9.19 24.54 -8.35
C ALA A 322 -7.72 24.30 -7.97
N PRO A 323 -7.04 25.31 -7.41
CA PRO A 323 -5.72 25.11 -6.81
C PRO A 323 -5.74 24.05 -5.70
N LEU A 324 -4.73 23.17 -5.67
CA LEU A 324 -4.59 22.11 -4.65
C LEU A 324 -4.62 22.64 -3.20
N ASN A 325 -4.12 23.86 -2.99
CA ASN A 325 -4.10 24.50 -1.67
C ASN A 325 -5.45 25.13 -1.26
N LYS A 326 -6.50 24.95 -2.07
CA LYS A 326 -7.86 25.41 -1.80
C LYS A 326 -8.87 24.28 -1.63
N VAL A 327 -8.46 23.03 -1.77
CA VAL A 327 -9.34 21.86 -1.59
C VAL A 327 -9.05 21.19 -0.25
N MET A 328 -10.08 20.94 0.53
CA MET A 328 -9.99 20.42 1.90
C MET A 328 -10.80 19.14 2.08
N PHE A 329 -10.37 18.35 3.05
CA PHE A 329 -11.07 17.17 3.52
C PHE A 329 -12.04 17.51 4.67
N SER A 330 -13.20 16.86 4.62
CA SER A 330 -14.04 16.63 5.79
C SER A 330 -14.78 15.30 5.65
N THR A 331 -15.26 14.77 6.76
CA THR A 331 -16.05 13.53 6.76
C THR A 331 -17.54 13.79 6.50
N ASP A 332 -18.02 14.99 6.84
CA ASP A 332 -19.45 15.24 7.08
C ASP A 332 -20.07 14.22 8.04
N GLY A 333 -19.28 13.74 9.01
CA GLY A 333 -19.72 12.74 9.97
C GLY A 333 -20.88 13.28 10.80
N TYR A 334 -21.97 12.51 10.94
CA TYR A 334 -23.15 12.92 11.68
C TYR A 334 -23.78 11.75 12.42
N ALA A 335 -24.30 12.05 13.62
CA ALA A 335 -25.02 11.16 14.53
C ALA A 335 -24.24 9.93 15.06
N PHE A 336 -23.42 9.28 14.24
CA PHE A 336 -22.80 8.01 14.53
C PHE A 336 -21.28 8.07 14.33
N PRO A 337 -20.46 7.58 15.27
CA PRO A 337 -19.00 7.56 15.13
C PRO A 337 -18.50 6.86 13.87
N GLU A 338 -19.26 5.89 13.38
CA GLU A 338 -19.00 5.14 12.16
C GLU A 338 -18.88 6.07 10.94
N THR A 339 -19.70 7.13 10.87
CA THR A 339 -19.72 8.06 9.71
C THR A 339 -18.40 8.78 9.52
N PHE A 340 -17.74 9.18 10.61
CA PHE A 340 -16.41 9.78 10.62
C PHE A 340 -15.36 8.80 10.09
N TYR A 341 -15.42 7.54 10.53
CA TYR A 341 -14.51 6.50 10.08
C TYR A 341 -14.68 6.19 8.59
N ILE A 342 -15.90 5.98 8.10
CA ILE A 342 -16.13 5.67 6.69
C ILE A 342 -15.79 6.86 5.78
N GLY A 343 -16.07 8.09 6.23
CA GLY A 343 -15.67 9.32 5.52
C GLY A 343 -14.15 9.41 5.40
N ALA A 344 -13.42 9.19 6.50
CA ALA A 344 -11.96 9.20 6.50
C ALA A 344 -11.35 8.07 5.66
N LYS A 345 -11.79 6.81 5.84
CA LYS A 345 -11.29 5.65 5.10
C LYS A 345 -11.46 5.86 3.60
N LYS A 346 -12.66 6.24 3.14
CA LYS A 346 -12.93 6.42 1.71
C LYS A 346 -12.25 7.64 1.13
N SER A 347 -12.07 8.71 1.90
CA SER A 347 -11.32 9.87 1.44
C SER A 347 -9.85 9.53 1.20
N ARG A 348 -9.22 8.70 2.05
CA ARG A 348 -7.86 8.18 1.80
C ARG A 348 -7.78 7.38 0.50
N GLU A 349 -8.69 6.43 0.29
CA GLU A 349 -8.76 5.63 -0.94
C GLU A 349 -8.93 6.51 -2.20
N VAL A 350 -9.82 7.51 -2.12
CA VAL A 350 -10.15 8.40 -3.23
C VAL A 350 -9.01 9.38 -3.52
N VAL A 351 -8.50 10.09 -2.52
CA VAL A 351 -7.40 11.05 -2.70
C VAL A 351 -6.14 10.35 -3.21
N PHE A 352 -5.83 9.14 -2.72
CA PHE A 352 -4.74 8.34 -3.28
C PHE A 352 -4.97 8.07 -4.77
N SER A 353 -6.17 7.62 -5.14
CA SER A 353 -6.49 7.30 -6.54
C SER A 353 -6.42 8.53 -7.44
N VAL A 354 -6.95 9.67 -6.99
CA VAL A 354 -6.94 10.93 -7.74
C VAL A 354 -5.52 11.44 -7.94
N LEU A 355 -4.71 11.52 -6.88
CA LEU A 355 -3.34 12.03 -6.97
C LEU A 355 -2.40 11.06 -7.70
N ARG A 356 -2.65 9.75 -7.60
CA ARG A 356 -1.98 8.74 -8.44
C ARG A 356 -2.26 9.01 -9.91
N ASP A 357 -3.53 9.21 -10.26
CA ASP A 357 -3.92 9.44 -11.65
C ASP A 357 -3.32 10.75 -12.18
N SER A 358 -3.35 11.84 -11.40
CA SER A 358 -2.65 13.09 -11.74
C SER A 358 -1.14 12.90 -11.95
N TYR A 359 -0.49 11.99 -11.20
CA TYR A 359 0.91 11.64 -11.47
C TYR A 359 1.08 10.85 -12.77
N ILE A 360 0.20 9.87 -13.04
CA ILE A 360 0.22 9.06 -14.26
C ILE A 360 0.03 9.95 -15.50
N ASP A 361 -0.89 10.90 -15.41
CA ASP A 361 -1.24 11.82 -16.49
C ASP A 361 -0.15 12.91 -16.70
N GLY A 362 0.77 13.04 -15.74
CA GLY A 362 1.90 13.96 -15.80
C GLY A 362 1.61 15.35 -15.26
N ASP A 363 0.47 15.54 -14.59
CA ASP A 363 0.06 16.80 -13.97
C ASP A 363 0.86 17.09 -12.68
N LEU A 364 1.26 16.04 -11.95
CA LEU A 364 2.03 16.14 -10.71
C LEU A 364 3.23 15.19 -10.72
N SER A 365 4.33 15.58 -10.09
CA SER A 365 5.38 14.66 -9.66
C SER A 365 5.00 13.94 -8.35
N ILE A 366 5.70 12.85 -7.99
CA ILE A 366 5.46 12.16 -6.71
C ILE A 366 5.62 13.08 -5.48
N PRO A 367 6.67 13.92 -5.37
CA PRO A 367 6.77 14.87 -4.26
C PRO A 367 5.61 15.87 -4.21
N GLU A 368 5.15 16.37 -5.37
CA GLU A 368 4.01 17.28 -5.43
C GLU A 368 2.70 16.59 -5.02
N ALA A 369 2.47 15.35 -5.47
CA ALA A 369 1.33 14.55 -5.02
C ALA A 369 1.39 14.28 -3.50
N VAL A 370 2.57 14.00 -2.95
CA VAL A 370 2.77 13.84 -1.50
C VAL A 370 2.42 15.11 -0.73
N GLU A 371 2.87 16.28 -1.19
CA GLU A 371 2.54 17.55 -0.53
C GLU A 371 1.06 17.91 -0.70
N ALA A 372 0.47 17.63 -1.86
CA ALA A 372 -0.95 17.79 -2.13
C ALA A 372 -1.80 16.97 -1.16
N ALA A 373 -1.43 15.70 -0.90
CA ALA A 373 -2.13 14.87 0.08
C ALA A 373 -2.11 15.49 1.49
N LYS A 374 -0.96 16.00 1.94
CA LYS A 374 -0.84 16.66 3.26
C LYS A 374 -1.62 17.97 3.33
N ASP A 375 -1.64 18.71 2.23
CA ASP A 375 -2.40 19.95 2.13
C ASP A 375 -3.91 19.68 2.19
N ILE A 376 -4.40 18.76 1.36
CA ILE A 376 -5.82 18.38 1.30
C ILE A 376 -6.32 17.84 2.64
N PHE A 377 -5.58 16.93 3.28
CA PHE A 377 -6.04 16.27 4.51
C PHE A 377 -5.89 17.09 5.79
N ALA A 378 -5.01 18.09 5.81
CA ALA A 378 -4.71 18.81 7.05
C ALA A 378 -4.35 20.28 6.86
N ARG A 379 -3.29 20.57 6.11
CA ARG A 379 -2.65 21.90 6.19
C ARG A 379 -3.51 23.01 5.59
N ASN A 380 -4.32 22.71 4.57
CA ASN A 380 -5.28 23.66 4.01
C ASN A 380 -6.29 24.10 5.08
N ALA A 381 -6.88 23.15 5.81
CA ALA A 381 -7.82 23.45 6.89
C ALA A 381 -7.15 24.19 8.05
N ILE A 382 -5.93 23.81 8.46
CA ILE A 382 -5.18 24.51 9.51
C ILE A 382 -4.96 25.98 9.16
N ARG A 383 -4.52 26.27 7.93
CA ARG A 383 -4.32 27.65 7.44
C ARG A 383 -5.65 28.38 7.31
N PHE A 384 -6.66 27.74 6.73
CA PHE A 384 -7.94 28.35 6.44
C PHE A 384 -8.75 28.66 7.71
N TYR A 385 -8.76 27.79 8.71
CA TYR A 385 -9.47 28.03 9.97
C TYR A 385 -8.61 28.67 11.05
N LYS A 386 -7.33 28.96 10.76
CA LYS A 386 -6.35 29.48 11.72
C LYS A 386 -6.33 28.67 13.02
N ILE A 387 -6.33 27.35 12.87
CA ILE A 387 -6.22 26.45 14.00
C ILE A 387 -4.83 26.69 14.61
N SER A 388 -4.80 27.44 15.72
CA SER A 388 -3.57 27.84 16.37
C SER A 388 -2.84 26.57 16.79
N SER A 389 -1.65 26.35 16.22
CA SER A 389 -0.74 25.34 16.74
C SER A 389 -0.57 25.60 18.23
N ALA A 390 -0.91 24.64 19.07
CA ALA A 390 -0.28 24.46 20.36
C ALA A 390 1.22 24.23 20.13
N ASN A 391 1.94 25.29 19.74
CA ASN A 391 3.40 25.35 19.66
C ASN A 391 4.05 25.39 21.05
N SER A 392 3.34 24.94 22.08
CA SER A 392 3.83 24.64 23.42
C SER A 392 3.50 23.21 23.90
N ALA A 393 3.04 22.33 23.00
CA ALA A 393 2.97 20.87 23.22
C ALA A 393 3.72 20.07 22.13
N ILE A 394 3.99 20.69 20.97
CA ILE A 394 4.66 20.05 19.82
C ILE A 394 6.20 20.08 19.94
N ASN A 395 6.78 20.85 20.89
CA ASN A 395 8.23 20.86 21.17
C ASN A 395 8.61 20.55 22.64
N SER A 396 7.63 20.25 23.50
CA SER A 396 7.83 20.02 24.94
C SER A 396 7.39 18.63 25.41
N HIS A 397 6.82 17.79 24.54
CA HIS A 397 6.67 16.35 24.81
C HIS A 397 7.86 15.50 24.38
N ASN A 398 8.94 16.14 23.91
CA ASN A 398 10.26 15.53 23.66
C ASN A 398 10.96 14.94 24.91
N ILE A 399 10.33 14.99 26.10
CA ILE A 399 10.87 14.37 27.33
C ILE A 399 9.85 13.44 28.03
N LEU A 400 8.59 13.39 27.60
CA LEU A 400 7.55 12.55 28.24
C LEU A 400 6.67 11.72 27.27
N ALA A 401 6.72 11.96 25.96
CA ALA A 401 6.06 11.12 24.95
C ALA A 401 6.83 9.82 24.61
N GLN A 402 7.89 9.51 25.36
CA GLN A 402 8.59 8.22 25.28
C GLN A 402 7.87 7.10 26.04
N LYS A 403 6.57 7.23 26.35
CA LYS A 403 5.84 6.25 27.16
C LYS A 403 4.36 5.98 26.85
N LEU A 404 3.76 6.59 25.83
CA LEU A 404 2.35 6.32 25.47
C LEU A 404 2.11 6.31 23.95
N ASN A 405 3.11 5.86 23.18
CA ASN A 405 2.86 5.29 21.85
C ASN A 405 2.28 3.90 22.08
N ASP A 406 0.97 3.83 22.24
CA ASP A 406 0.27 2.59 21.98
C ASP A 406 -1.09 2.95 21.33
N GLY A 407 -1.22 2.73 20.02
CA GLY A 407 -2.24 1.73 19.76
C GLY A 407 -1.71 0.40 20.32
N LEU A 408 -2.41 -0.70 20.16
CA LEU A 408 -1.60 -1.81 19.63
C LEU A 408 -1.31 -1.51 18.13
N ASP A 409 -0.86 -0.28 17.81
CA ASP A 409 0.23 -0.04 16.87
C ASP A 409 1.37 -0.56 17.70
N ILE A 410 1.59 -1.86 17.60
CA ILE A 410 2.52 -2.44 18.54
C ILE A 410 3.84 -1.78 18.20
N ASP A 411 4.34 -0.95 19.14
CA ASP A 411 5.57 -0.23 18.95
C ASP A 411 6.57 -1.22 18.40
N VAL A 412 7.15 -0.89 17.23
CA VAL A 412 8.08 -1.80 16.58
C VAL A 412 9.19 -1.96 17.60
N SER A 413 9.21 -3.08 18.28
CA SER A 413 10.11 -3.32 19.39
C SER A 413 11.47 -3.66 18.83
N LEU A 414 11.49 -4.40 17.71
CA LEU A 414 12.68 -4.91 17.06
C LEU A 414 12.63 -4.67 15.54
N VAL A 415 13.80 -4.37 14.98
CA VAL A 415 14.03 -4.37 13.53
C VAL A 415 14.99 -5.52 13.21
N ARG A 416 14.54 -6.48 12.41
CA ARG A 416 15.32 -7.59 11.87
C ARG A 416 16.15 -7.11 10.69
N ILE A 417 17.46 -7.07 10.88
CA ILE A 417 18.42 -6.78 9.82
C ILE A 417 18.75 -8.11 9.16
N MET A 418 18.24 -8.32 7.96
CA MET A 418 18.25 -9.58 7.22
C MET A 418 19.39 -9.60 6.20
N TRP A 419 20.02 -10.75 6.02
CA TRP A 419 20.91 -11.04 4.89
C TRP A 419 20.81 -12.51 4.50
N VAL A 420 21.34 -12.86 3.32
CA VAL A 420 21.46 -14.24 2.87
C VAL A 420 22.94 -14.60 2.83
N ASP A 421 23.34 -15.69 3.47
CA ASP A 421 24.74 -16.11 3.52
C ASP A 421 25.21 -16.84 2.25
N GLY A 422 26.47 -17.26 2.21
CA GLY A 422 27.04 -17.97 1.05
C GLY A 422 26.39 -19.34 0.76
N SER A 423 25.75 -19.96 1.76
CA SER A 423 25.00 -21.21 1.61
C SER A 423 23.57 -21.00 1.10
N GLY A 424 23.08 -19.76 1.03
CA GLY A 424 21.70 -19.46 0.64
C GLY A 424 20.72 -19.40 1.82
N GLN A 425 21.20 -19.54 3.05
CA GLN A 425 20.35 -19.45 4.24
C GLN A 425 20.07 -18.00 4.62
N HIS A 426 18.82 -17.74 5.00
CA HIS A 426 18.39 -16.44 5.50
C HIS A 426 18.82 -16.28 6.95
N ARG A 427 19.47 -15.16 7.26
CA ARG A 427 19.95 -14.84 8.60
C ARG A 427 19.46 -13.46 9.02
N CYS A 428 19.37 -13.25 10.33
CA CYS A 428 18.94 -11.97 10.86
C CYS A 428 19.66 -11.60 12.16
N ARG A 429 19.73 -10.29 12.40
CA ARG A 429 19.95 -9.72 13.73
C ARG A 429 18.82 -8.77 14.05
N ALA A 430 18.09 -9.06 15.12
CA ALA A 430 17.09 -8.16 15.65
C ALA A 430 17.77 -7.12 16.55
N VAL A 431 17.45 -5.84 16.35
CA VAL A 431 17.90 -4.75 17.23
C VAL A 431 16.70 -3.95 17.72
N PRO A 432 16.74 -3.40 18.95
CA PRO A 432 15.69 -2.49 19.40
C PRO A 432 15.51 -1.32 18.44
N LYS A 433 14.27 -0.95 18.13
CA LYS A 433 13.96 0.13 17.16
C LYS A 433 14.63 1.45 17.48
N LYS A 434 14.78 1.79 18.76
CA LYS A 434 15.56 2.97 19.19
C LYS A 434 17.03 2.87 18.74
N ARG A 435 17.70 1.75 19.03
CA ARG A 435 19.09 1.51 18.56
C ARG A 435 19.16 1.50 17.04
N PHE A 436 18.13 0.97 16.37
CA PHE A 436 18.06 0.98 14.91
C PHE A 436 18.15 2.41 14.37
N ASN A 437 17.24 3.28 14.82
CA ASN A 437 17.15 4.68 14.40
C ASN A 437 18.39 5.51 14.80
N ASP A 438 18.87 5.36 16.04
CA ASP A 438 19.93 6.20 16.59
C ASP A 438 21.31 5.83 16.03
N VAL A 439 21.58 4.54 15.83
CA VAL A 439 22.93 4.01 15.55
C VAL A 439 22.99 3.22 14.26
N VAL A 440 22.12 2.22 14.08
CA VAL A 440 22.29 1.22 13.01
C VAL A 440 22.04 1.79 11.62
N VAL A 441 21.08 2.70 11.46
CA VAL A 441 20.84 3.37 10.18
C VAL A 441 22.11 4.04 9.63
N LYS A 442 22.95 4.59 10.51
CA LYS A 442 24.16 5.32 10.13
C LYS A 442 25.41 4.44 10.10
N ASN A 443 25.53 3.53 11.07
CA ASN A 443 26.78 2.81 11.36
C ASN A 443 26.70 1.31 11.08
N GLY A 444 25.50 0.78 10.80
CA GLY A 444 25.23 -0.63 10.66
C GLY A 444 25.35 -1.44 11.95
N VAL A 445 25.33 -2.76 11.80
CA VAL A 445 25.61 -3.73 12.85
C VAL A 445 26.82 -4.57 12.45
N GLY A 446 27.78 -4.73 13.37
CA GLY A 446 28.96 -5.56 13.14
C GLY A 446 28.62 -7.03 12.94
N LEU A 447 29.23 -7.69 11.96
CA LEU A 447 29.06 -9.09 11.64
C LEU A 447 30.44 -9.73 11.39
N ALA A 448 30.73 -10.86 12.03
CA ALA A 448 32.00 -11.55 11.83
C ALA A 448 32.15 -12.04 10.38
N PHE A 449 33.35 -11.93 9.80
CA PHE A 449 33.61 -12.38 8.44
C PHE A 449 33.28 -13.87 8.23
N ALA A 450 33.52 -14.71 9.23
CA ALA A 450 33.21 -16.14 9.21
C ALA A 450 31.81 -16.48 8.69
N VAL A 451 30.80 -15.64 8.96
CA VAL A 451 29.39 -15.92 8.67
C VAL A 451 29.13 -16.12 7.17
N MET A 452 29.88 -15.43 6.30
CA MET A 452 29.76 -15.62 4.85
C MET A 452 30.43 -16.90 4.35
N GLY A 453 31.21 -17.58 5.19
CA GLY A 453 31.82 -18.88 4.91
C GLY A 453 31.03 -20.06 5.48
N PHE A 454 29.89 -19.84 6.13
CA PHE A 454 29.10 -20.92 6.70
C PHE A 454 28.45 -21.77 5.60
N SER A 455 28.31 -23.06 5.86
CA SER A 455 27.67 -24.02 4.95
C SER A 455 26.25 -24.34 5.42
N SER A 456 25.52 -25.11 4.61
CA SER A 456 24.18 -25.60 4.97
C SER A 456 24.12 -26.47 6.22
N LEU A 457 25.27 -26.92 6.76
CA LEU A 457 25.33 -27.91 7.85
C LEU A 457 25.72 -27.37 9.23
N MET A 458 26.56 -26.34 9.32
CA MET A 458 27.09 -25.85 10.60
C MET A 458 27.38 -24.34 10.60
N ASP A 459 27.31 -23.72 11.78
CA ASP A 459 27.68 -22.32 12.01
C ASP A 459 29.20 -22.16 12.23
N ALA A 460 30.00 -22.68 11.29
CA ALA A 460 31.45 -22.54 11.25
C ALA A 460 31.90 -22.30 9.80
N PRO A 461 32.95 -21.49 9.58
CA PRO A 461 33.41 -21.21 8.22
C PRO A 461 33.99 -22.48 7.59
N ALA A 462 33.64 -22.74 6.34
CA ALA A 462 34.17 -23.87 5.60
C ALA A 462 35.70 -23.76 5.44
N ASP A 463 36.39 -24.88 5.61
CA ASP A 463 37.83 -24.97 5.42
C ASP A 463 38.21 -24.51 4.00
N GLY A 464 39.18 -23.59 3.91
CA GLY A 464 39.63 -23.02 2.64
C GLY A 464 38.80 -21.83 2.13
N SER A 465 37.78 -21.37 2.86
CA SER A 465 36.98 -20.20 2.47
C SER A 465 37.74 -18.86 2.56
N GLY A 466 38.88 -18.84 3.25
CA GLY A 466 39.61 -17.60 3.57
C GLY A 466 38.94 -16.72 4.63
N LEU A 467 37.80 -17.16 5.19
CA LEU A 467 37.04 -16.44 6.20
C LEU A 467 37.25 -17.08 7.58
N THR A 468 37.47 -16.25 8.59
CA THR A 468 37.68 -16.71 9.98
C THR A 468 36.89 -15.84 10.95
N ALA A 469 36.94 -16.16 12.24
CA ALA A 469 36.35 -15.32 13.28
C ALA A 469 37.09 -13.98 13.49
N VAL A 470 38.22 -13.76 12.83
CA VAL A 470 39.01 -12.52 12.92
C VAL A 470 38.51 -11.50 11.91
N GLY A 471 38.08 -10.34 12.40
CA GLY A 471 37.57 -9.23 11.59
C GLY A 471 36.05 -9.18 11.50
N GLU A 472 35.52 -8.00 11.18
CA GLU A 472 34.08 -7.80 11.01
C GLU A 472 33.74 -6.92 9.81
N THR A 473 32.58 -7.19 9.23
CA THR A 473 31.89 -6.34 8.26
C THR A 473 30.75 -5.59 8.97
N ARG A 474 30.26 -4.51 8.36
CA ARG A 474 29.08 -3.78 8.81
C ARG A 474 27.89 -4.16 7.95
N LEU A 475 26.85 -4.71 8.57
CA LEU A 475 25.52 -4.84 7.96
C LEU A 475 24.88 -3.44 7.92
N ILE A 476 24.87 -2.81 6.75
CA ILE A 476 24.24 -1.51 6.51
C ILE A 476 22.82 -1.76 5.99
N PRO A 477 21.77 -1.37 6.74
CA PRO A 477 20.40 -1.58 6.29
C PRO A 477 20.09 -0.73 5.05
N ASP A 478 19.54 -1.38 4.02
CA ASP A 478 18.98 -0.70 2.86
C ASP A 478 17.54 -0.29 3.16
N LEU A 479 17.35 0.97 3.53
CA LEU A 479 16.05 1.48 3.99
C LEU A 479 14.96 1.41 2.91
N SER A 480 15.30 1.31 1.62
CA SER A 480 14.30 1.11 0.57
C SER A 480 13.60 -0.27 0.68
N THR A 481 14.25 -1.20 1.37
CA THR A 481 13.74 -2.55 1.62
C THR A 481 13.04 -2.69 2.96
N ILE A 482 12.98 -1.66 3.81
CA ILE A 482 12.30 -1.81 5.10
C ILE A 482 10.83 -2.18 4.92
N ARG A 483 10.36 -3.19 5.63
CA ARG A 483 8.99 -3.70 5.59
C ARG A 483 8.53 -4.03 7.00
N ARG A 484 7.30 -3.66 7.36
CA ARG A 484 6.64 -4.16 8.57
C ARG A 484 6.27 -5.63 8.36
N ILE A 485 6.52 -6.48 9.35
CA ILE A 485 6.28 -7.93 9.24
C ILE A 485 4.78 -8.21 9.40
N PRO A 486 4.07 -8.74 8.37
CA PRO A 486 2.61 -8.93 8.42
C PRO A 486 2.13 -9.89 9.51
N TRP A 487 2.89 -10.96 9.77
CA TRP A 487 2.59 -11.98 10.78
C TRP A 487 3.11 -11.64 12.19
N ASN A 488 3.91 -10.58 12.34
CA ASN A 488 4.37 -10.07 13.62
C ASN A 488 4.50 -8.55 13.57
N LYS A 489 3.37 -7.88 13.79
CA LYS A 489 3.24 -6.42 13.59
C LYS A 489 4.07 -5.58 14.56
N GLN A 490 4.68 -6.20 15.59
CA GLN A 490 5.62 -5.59 16.55
C GLN A 490 7.04 -5.47 16.01
N GLU A 491 7.28 -5.94 14.79
CA GLU A 491 8.61 -6.06 14.22
C GLU A 491 8.64 -5.58 12.76
N GLU A 492 9.79 -5.07 12.37
CA GLU A 492 10.11 -4.77 10.97
C GLU A 492 11.25 -5.66 10.51
N MET A 493 11.37 -5.83 9.20
CA MET A 493 12.52 -6.45 8.56
C MET A 493 13.09 -5.52 7.49
N VAL A 494 14.41 -5.53 7.35
CA VAL A 494 15.15 -4.74 6.36
C VAL A 494 16.30 -5.57 5.84
N LEU A 495 16.51 -5.60 4.53
CA LEU A 495 17.68 -6.25 3.94
C LEU A 495 18.90 -5.36 4.13
N ALA A 496 20.05 -5.97 4.35
CA ALA A 496 21.30 -5.26 4.55
C ALA A 496 22.35 -5.62 3.51
N ASP A 497 23.12 -4.60 3.16
CA ASP A 497 24.37 -4.74 2.45
C ASP A 497 25.53 -4.90 3.44
N MET A 498 26.66 -5.42 2.98
CA MET A 498 27.84 -5.65 3.83
C MET A 498 28.97 -4.72 3.42
N TYR A 499 29.53 -3.98 4.37
CA TYR A 499 30.56 -2.95 4.14
C TYR A 499 31.80 -3.19 5.02
N ILE A 500 32.99 -3.10 4.45
CA ILE A 500 34.26 -3.17 5.22
C ILE A 500 34.55 -1.85 5.93
N LYS A 501 34.23 -0.73 5.27
CA LYS A 501 34.30 0.62 5.81
C LYS A 501 33.09 1.41 5.32
N PRO A 502 32.73 2.53 5.97
CA PRO A 502 31.67 3.40 5.47
C PRO A 502 31.88 3.74 3.98
N GLY A 503 30.89 3.44 3.14
CA GLY A 503 30.97 3.65 1.69
C GLY A 503 31.74 2.60 0.88
N GLU A 504 32.45 1.66 1.52
CA GLU A 504 33.22 0.60 0.87
C GLU A 504 32.51 -0.75 1.03
N ALA A 505 31.78 -1.18 -0.01
CA ALA A 505 31.10 -2.46 -0.03
C ALA A 505 32.10 -3.62 0.07
N TRP A 506 31.73 -4.66 0.82
CA TRP A 506 32.55 -5.85 1.00
C TRP A 506 32.42 -6.78 -0.19
N GLU A 507 33.55 -7.30 -0.68
CA GLU A 507 33.61 -8.20 -1.84
C GLU A 507 32.79 -9.50 -1.70
N TYR A 508 32.50 -9.94 -0.47
CA TYR A 508 31.68 -11.11 -0.19
C TYR A 508 30.17 -10.81 -0.12
N CYS A 509 29.74 -9.55 -0.27
CA CYS A 509 28.33 -9.17 -0.18
C CYS A 509 27.54 -9.68 -1.39
N PRO A 510 26.54 -10.57 -1.22
CA PRO A 510 25.77 -11.10 -2.35
C PRO A 510 24.98 -10.05 -3.11
N ARG A 511 24.38 -9.09 -2.39
CA ARG A 511 23.61 -7.98 -2.99
C ARG A 511 24.51 -7.09 -3.83
N GLU A 512 25.75 -6.84 -3.38
CA GLU A 512 26.73 -6.09 -4.16
C GLU A 512 27.20 -6.87 -5.40
N ALA A 513 27.43 -8.18 -5.31
CA ALA A 513 27.78 -9.00 -6.47
C ALA A 513 26.74 -8.88 -7.59
N LEU A 514 25.45 -8.96 -7.24
CA LEU A 514 24.34 -8.76 -8.20
C LEU A 514 24.30 -7.32 -8.73
N ARG A 515 24.48 -6.32 -7.85
CA ARG A 515 24.49 -4.90 -8.23
C ARG A 515 25.60 -4.59 -9.23
N ARG A 516 26.82 -5.11 -9.01
CA ARG A 516 27.95 -4.98 -9.94
C ARG A 516 27.64 -5.63 -11.29
N ALA A 517 27.15 -6.87 -11.29
CA ALA A 517 26.80 -7.58 -12.53
C ALA A 517 25.72 -6.83 -13.34
N SER A 518 24.68 -6.32 -12.66
CA SER A 518 23.63 -5.51 -13.28
C SER A 518 24.16 -4.18 -13.83
N LYS A 519 25.08 -3.54 -13.11
CA LYS A 519 25.73 -2.31 -13.56
C LYS A 519 26.58 -2.55 -14.81
N ILE A 520 27.34 -3.64 -14.87
CA ILE A 520 28.13 -4.00 -16.04
C ILE A 520 27.23 -4.22 -17.27
N LEU A 521 26.14 -4.99 -17.12
CA LEU A 521 25.18 -5.18 -18.22
C LEU A 521 24.63 -3.84 -18.74
N LYS A 522 24.32 -2.91 -17.84
CA LYS A 522 23.80 -1.60 -18.19
C LYS A 522 24.85 -0.70 -18.85
N ASP A 523 26.06 -0.65 -18.30
CA ASP A 523 27.12 0.24 -18.78
C ASP A 523 27.69 -0.22 -20.13
N GLU A 524 27.86 -1.53 -20.34
CA GLU A 524 28.47 -2.07 -21.57
C GLU A 524 27.46 -2.25 -22.70
N PHE A 525 26.20 -2.57 -22.39
CA PHE A 525 25.20 -2.95 -23.40
C PHE A 525 23.92 -2.11 -23.38
N ASP A 526 23.77 -1.18 -22.42
CA ASP A 526 22.53 -0.41 -22.19
C ASP A 526 21.31 -1.29 -21.83
N LEU A 527 21.54 -2.53 -21.39
CA LEU A 527 20.50 -3.50 -21.08
C LEU A 527 20.21 -3.61 -19.58
N VAL A 528 18.97 -3.94 -19.24
CA VAL A 528 18.52 -4.25 -17.88
C VAL A 528 17.85 -5.61 -17.89
N MET A 529 18.25 -6.50 -16.97
CA MET A 529 17.61 -7.79 -16.81
C MET A 529 16.45 -7.70 -15.80
N ASN A 530 15.26 -8.08 -16.24
CA ASN A 530 14.13 -8.39 -15.38
C ASN A 530 14.08 -9.90 -15.10
N ALA A 531 13.66 -10.26 -13.88
CA ALA A 531 13.45 -11.62 -13.43
C ALA A 531 12.08 -11.76 -12.76
N GLY A 532 11.41 -12.89 -12.97
CA GLY A 532 10.24 -13.36 -12.22
C GLY A 532 10.48 -14.78 -11.74
N PHE A 533 9.97 -15.15 -10.56
CA PHE A 533 10.24 -16.46 -9.96
C PHE A 533 8.95 -17.28 -9.81
N GLU A 534 8.99 -18.53 -10.23
CA GLU A 534 8.03 -19.58 -9.84
C GLU A 534 8.67 -20.33 -8.68
N ASN A 535 8.09 -20.25 -7.48
CA ASN A 535 8.73 -20.78 -6.28
C ASN A 535 7.88 -21.89 -5.69
N GLU A 536 8.35 -23.12 -5.83
CA GLU A 536 7.71 -24.31 -5.32
C GLU A 536 8.14 -24.60 -3.88
N PHE A 537 7.23 -25.12 -3.06
CA PHE A 537 7.51 -25.51 -1.68
C PHE A 537 6.60 -26.65 -1.23
N VAL A 538 7.05 -27.39 -0.22
CA VAL A 538 6.27 -28.46 0.40
C VAL A 538 5.76 -27.99 1.76
N LEU A 539 4.46 -28.18 2.00
CA LEU A 539 3.85 -28.05 3.33
C LEU A 539 3.88 -29.41 4.03
N LEU A 540 4.42 -29.43 5.24
CA LEU A 540 4.55 -30.61 6.08
C LEU A 540 3.76 -30.42 7.37
N LYS A 541 3.13 -31.49 7.85
CA LYS A 541 2.46 -31.57 9.15
C LYS A 541 3.24 -32.48 10.08
N SER A 542 3.28 -32.11 11.36
CA SER A 542 3.86 -32.92 12.41
C SER A 542 2.89 -34.05 12.79
N VAL A 543 3.42 -35.28 12.86
CA VAL A 543 2.71 -36.45 13.38
C VAL A 543 3.61 -37.15 14.39
N THR A 544 3.01 -37.69 15.46
CA THR A 544 3.74 -38.50 16.42
C THR A 544 3.56 -39.98 16.08
N ARG A 545 4.66 -40.68 15.81
CA ARG A 545 4.71 -42.14 15.64
C ARG A 545 5.73 -42.73 16.60
N ASP A 546 5.32 -43.73 17.38
CA ASP A 546 6.17 -44.40 18.38
C ASP A 546 6.90 -43.43 19.33
N GLY A 547 6.24 -42.32 19.70
CA GLY A 547 6.79 -41.29 20.58
C GLY A 547 7.82 -40.36 19.92
N LYS A 548 8.03 -40.45 18.60
CA LYS A 548 8.88 -39.56 17.82
C LYS A 548 8.03 -38.64 16.94
N GLU A 549 8.43 -37.38 16.87
CA GLU A 549 7.87 -36.43 15.93
C GLU A 549 8.42 -36.70 14.52
N GLU A 550 7.52 -36.85 13.56
CA GLU A 550 7.83 -36.98 12.14
C GLU A 550 7.09 -35.88 11.36
N TRP A 551 7.76 -35.29 10.39
CA TRP A 551 7.14 -34.36 9.44
C TRP A 551 6.73 -35.14 8.21
N VAL A 552 5.45 -35.08 7.84
CA VAL A 552 4.89 -35.77 6.67
C VAL A 552 4.16 -34.78 5.76
N PRO A 553 4.01 -35.06 4.45
CA PRO A 553 3.27 -34.19 3.54
C PRO A 553 1.88 -33.79 4.05
N PHE A 554 1.51 -32.54 3.77
CA PHE A 554 0.19 -31.97 4.08
C PHE A 554 -0.94 -32.86 3.54
N ASP A 555 -0.84 -33.20 2.25
CA ASP A 555 -1.75 -34.11 1.55
C ASP A 555 -0.99 -35.02 0.55
N SER A 556 -1.73 -35.73 -0.29
CA SER A 556 -1.18 -36.55 -1.38
C SER A 556 -2.00 -36.41 -2.66
N ASN A 557 -2.55 -35.23 -2.90
CA ASN A 557 -3.42 -34.96 -4.04
C ASN A 557 -2.60 -34.71 -5.32
N PRO A 558 -3.20 -34.88 -6.52
CA PRO A 558 -2.50 -34.66 -7.78
C PRO A 558 -2.35 -33.19 -8.16
N TYR A 559 -1.50 -32.93 -9.16
CA TYR A 559 -1.28 -31.62 -9.78
C TYR A 559 -2.57 -30.87 -10.11
N CYS A 560 -2.62 -29.56 -9.80
CA CYS A 560 -3.75 -28.67 -10.01
C CYS A 560 -5.08 -29.15 -9.37
N SER A 561 -5.01 -29.99 -8.32
CA SER A 561 -6.20 -30.43 -7.60
C SER A 561 -6.88 -29.27 -6.88
N SER A 562 -8.16 -29.02 -7.23
CA SER A 562 -8.99 -28.04 -6.54
C SER A 562 -9.16 -28.39 -5.06
N SER A 563 -9.29 -29.68 -4.73
CA SER A 563 -9.43 -30.13 -3.34
C SER A 563 -8.16 -29.90 -2.51
N ALA A 564 -6.98 -30.06 -3.11
CA ALA A 564 -5.71 -29.75 -2.47
C ALA A 564 -5.60 -28.25 -2.18
N PHE A 565 -5.95 -27.44 -3.18
CA PHE A 565 -5.96 -26.00 -3.07
C PHE A 565 -6.96 -25.52 -2.01
N ASP A 566 -8.19 -26.02 -2.01
CA ASP A 566 -9.21 -25.68 -1.01
C ASP A 566 -8.75 -26.03 0.41
N ALA A 567 -8.10 -27.18 0.59
CA ALA A 567 -7.56 -27.60 1.89
C ALA A 567 -6.45 -26.66 2.39
N ALA A 568 -5.57 -26.19 1.50
CA ALA A 568 -4.48 -25.28 1.83
C ALA A 568 -4.87 -23.78 1.77
N SER A 569 -6.07 -23.46 1.27
CA SER A 569 -6.54 -22.09 1.00
C SER A 569 -6.42 -21.13 2.19
N PRO A 570 -6.69 -21.52 3.47
CA PRO A 570 -6.46 -20.65 4.61
C PRO A 570 -5.00 -20.20 4.78
N ILE A 571 -4.04 -21.06 4.41
CA ILE A 571 -2.60 -20.77 4.48
C ILE A 571 -2.19 -19.96 3.25
N LEU A 572 -2.56 -20.42 2.05
CA LEU A 572 -2.17 -19.80 0.78
C LEU A 572 -2.80 -18.41 0.60
N GLY A 573 -4.06 -18.23 1.04
CA GLY A 573 -4.73 -16.93 1.07
C GLY A 573 -4.03 -15.94 1.99
N GLU A 574 -3.66 -16.35 3.21
CA GLU A 574 -2.90 -15.48 4.13
C GLU A 574 -1.50 -15.16 3.58
N VAL A 575 -0.84 -16.12 2.91
CA VAL A 575 0.43 -15.89 2.19
C VAL A 575 0.25 -14.83 1.10
N ALA A 576 -0.78 -14.96 0.26
CA ALA A 576 -1.06 -13.99 -0.80
C ALA A 576 -1.33 -12.58 -0.24
N ASP A 577 -2.15 -12.48 0.81
CA ASP A 577 -2.46 -11.20 1.47
C ASP A 577 -1.21 -10.56 2.10
N ALA A 578 -0.36 -11.36 2.75
CA ALA A 578 0.88 -10.89 3.33
C ALA A 578 1.85 -10.39 2.24
N LEU A 579 2.02 -11.11 1.13
CA LEU A 579 2.84 -10.67 0.00
C LEU A 579 2.30 -9.40 -0.64
N HIS A 580 0.98 -9.31 -0.82
CA HIS A 580 0.32 -8.10 -1.32
C HIS A 580 0.61 -6.89 -0.43
N SER A 581 0.52 -7.05 0.89
CA SER A 581 0.85 -5.99 1.86
C SER A 581 2.32 -5.57 1.85
N LEU A 582 3.22 -6.45 1.40
CA LEU A 582 4.65 -6.17 1.22
C LEU A 582 4.98 -5.53 -0.14
N GLY A 583 3.97 -5.36 -1.00
CA GLY A 583 4.12 -4.83 -2.37
C GLY A 583 4.70 -5.86 -3.34
N ILE A 584 4.47 -7.16 -3.10
CA ILE A 584 4.94 -8.25 -3.94
C ILE A 584 3.72 -8.84 -4.67
N THR A 585 3.72 -8.74 -6.00
CA THR A 585 2.65 -9.30 -6.83
C THR A 585 2.75 -10.82 -6.88
N VAL A 586 1.63 -11.49 -6.63
CA VAL A 586 1.43 -12.92 -6.87
C VAL A 586 0.56 -13.06 -8.12
N GLU A 587 1.10 -13.69 -9.15
CA GLU A 587 0.42 -13.90 -10.44
C GLU A 587 -0.42 -15.18 -10.43
N GLN A 588 0.08 -16.22 -9.76
CA GLN A 588 -0.55 -17.53 -9.73
C GLN A 588 -0.19 -18.30 -8.45
N LEU A 589 -1.14 -19.12 -8.00
CA LEU A 589 -0.98 -20.11 -6.93
C LEU A 589 -1.68 -21.40 -7.35
N HIS A 590 -1.06 -22.55 -7.14
CA HIS A 590 -1.69 -23.85 -7.39
C HIS A 590 -1.02 -24.99 -6.60
N ALA A 591 -1.73 -26.10 -6.47
CA ALA A 591 -1.15 -27.35 -5.99
C ALA A 591 -0.27 -27.96 -7.08
N GLU A 592 0.97 -28.30 -6.73
CA GLU A 592 1.91 -28.98 -7.62
C GLU A 592 1.76 -30.50 -7.50
N ALA A 593 2.56 -31.24 -8.26
CA ALA A 593 2.43 -32.66 -8.51
C ALA A 593 3.01 -33.53 -7.38
N GLY A 594 3.95 -33.00 -6.59
CA GLY A 594 4.48 -33.67 -5.39
C GLY A 594 3.50 -33.61 -4.22
N LYS A 595 3.63 -34.56 -3.28
CA LYS A 595 2.71 -34.64 -2.13
C LYS A 595 2.86 -33.41 -1.24
N GLY A 596 1.74 -32.71 -0.97
CA GLY A 596 1.74 -31.47 -0.20
C GLY A 596 2.56 -30.33 -0.83
N GLN A 597 2.85 -30.41 -2.13
CA GLN A 597 3.62 -29.40 -2.86
C GLN A 597 2.69 -28.32 -3.43
N PHE A 598 3.16 -27.07 -3.36
CA PHE A 598 2.47 -25.91 -3.92
C PHE A 598 3.46 -25.02 -4.66
N GLU A 599 2.96 -24.30 -5.66
CA GLU A 599 3.74 -23.31 -6.40
C GLU A 599 3.14 -21.91 -6.20
N LEU A 600 4.03 -20.93 -6.04
CA LEU A 600 3.70 -19.51 -6.00
C LEU A 600 4.51 -18.76 -7.05
N VAL A 601 3.80 -18.16 -8.01
CA VAL A 601 4.39 -17.38 -9.11
C VAL A 601 4.38 -15.90 -8.77
N LEU A 602 5.56 -15.27 -8.82
CA LEU A 602 5.77 -13.86 -8.52
C LEU A 602 5.84 -13.02 -9.80
N GLY A 603 5.27 -11.81 -9.73
CA GLY A 603 5.37 -10.84 -10.83
C GLY A 603 6.82 -10.45 -11.13
N TYR A 604 7.16 -10.32 -12.41
CA TYR A 604 8.53 -9.98 -12.84
C TYR A 604 8.90 -8.53 -12.49
N THR A 605 10.18 -8.30 -12.21
CA THR A 605 10.73 -6.97 -11.89
C THR A 605 12.23 -6.96 -12.17
N ILE A 606 12.96 -5.83 -12.00
CA ILE A 606 14.41 -5.79 -12.17
C ILE A 606 15.04 -6.84 -11.24
N CYS A 607 16.04 -7.56 -11.75
CA CYS A 607 16.57 -8.75 -11.10
C CYS A 607 16.99 -8.54 -9.62
N SER A 608 17.55 -7.37 -9.27
CA SER A 608 17.86 -7.03 -7.87
C SER A 608 16.63 -7.01 -6.97
N LYS A 609 15.54 -6.39 -7.43
CA LYS A 609 14.28 -6.36 -6.70
C LYS A 609 13.59 -7.72 -6.70
N ALA A 610 13.75 -8.51 -7.76
CA ALA A 610 13.21 -9.87 -7.82
C ALA A 610 13.88 -10.77 -6.77
N ALA A 611 15.20 -10.63 -6.58
CA ALA A 611 15.94 -11.32 -5.53
C ALA A 611 15.45 -10.92 -4.13
N ASP A 612 15.29 -9.61 -3.86
CA ASP A 612 14.74 -9.12 -2.59
C ASP A 612 13.34 -9.69 -2.35
N ASN A 613 12.48 -9.66 -3.38
CA ASN A 613 11.11 -10.19 -3.31
C ASN A 613 11.11 -11.70 -2.98
N LEU A 614 11.98 -12.49 -3.60
CA LEU A 614 12.07 -13.92 -3.32
C LEU A 614 12.49 -14.20 -1.87
N VAL A 615 13.42 -13.41 -1.32
CA VAL A 615 13.81 -13.51 0.10
C VAL A 615 12.61 -13.26 1.01
N TYR A 616 11.87 -12.18 0.78
CA TYR A 616 10.65 -11.91 1.55
C TYR A 616 9.58 -12.98 1.38
N THR A 617 9.39 -13.49 0.16
CA THR A 617 8.40 -14.54 -0.12
C THR A 617 8.66 -15.80 0.71
N ARG A 618 9.91 -16.25 0.78
CA ARG A 618 10.27 -17.42 1.59
C ARG A 618 10.10 -17.17 3.09
N GLU A 619 10.37 -15.95 3.58
CA GLU A 619 10.07 -15.57 4.97
C GLU A 619 8.57 -15.60 5.27
N VAL A 620 7.74 -15.09 4.35
CA VAL A 620 6.28 -15.07 4.46
C VAL A 620 5.72 -16.48 4.54
N VAL A 621 6.05 -17.32 3.56
CA VAL A 621 5.56 -18.70 3.47
C VAL A 621 5.94 -19.49 4.72
N ARG A 622 7.22 -19.45 5.14
CA ARG A 622 7.66 -20.16 6.36
C ARG A 622 6.96 -19.68 7.61
N SER A 623 6.77 -18.36 7.74
CA SER A 623 6.20 -17.79 8.95
C SER A 623 4.70 -18.06 9.08
N ILE A 624 3.97 -17.97 7.97
CA ILE A 624 2.54 -18.25 7.94
C ILE A 624 2.29 -19.75 8.08
N ALA A 625 3.06 -20.61 7.40
CA ALA A 625 2.95 -22.06 7.62
C ALA A 625 3.14 -22.41 9.11
N ARG A 626 4.17 -21.85 9.77
CA ARG A 626 4.42 -22.05 11.21
C ARG A 626 3.27 -21.52 12.08
N LYS A 627 2.71 -20.36 11.75
CA LYS A 627 1.53 -19.79 12.43
C LYS A 627 0.34 -20.77 12.39
N HIS A 628 0.20 -21.53 11.30
CA HIS A 628 -0.84 -22.55 11.11
C HIS A 628 -0.42 -23.95 11.60
N GLY A 629 0.72 -24.10 12.26
CA GLY A 629 1.19 -25.38 12.80
C GLY A 629 1.84 -26.33 11.77
N PHE A 630 2.20 -25.81 10.60
CA PHE A 630 2.89 -26.54 9.53
C PHE A 630 4.34 -26.08 9.37
N LEU A 631 5.15 -26.93 8.74
CA LEU A 631 6.49 -26.57 8.28
C LEU A 631 6.45 -26.41 6.76
N ALA A 632 6.79 -25.23 6.26
CA ALA A 632 7.07 -25.05 4.83
C ALA A 632 8.56 -25.20 4.58
N THR A 633 8.93 -25.99 3.56
CA THR A 633 10.31 -26.16 3.13
C THR A 633 10.45 -25.89 1.63
N PHE A 634 11.55 -25.20 1.28
CA PHE A 634 11.97 -24.94 -0.10
C PHE A 634 13.11 -25.88 -0.54
N MET A 635 13.32 -26.96 0.22
CA MET A 635 14.33 -27.95 -0.07
C MET A 635 14.09 -28.60 -1.45
N PRO A 636 15.13 -28.81 -2.29
CA PRO A 636 14.94 -29.28 -3.66
C PRO A 636 14.27 -30.65 -3.76
N LYS A 637 14.55 -31.56 -2.82
CA LYS A 637 14.00 -32.91 -2.83
C LYS A 637 13.70 -33.41 -1.42
N TYR A 638 12.53 -33.03 -0.91
CA TYR A 638 12.04 -33.44 0.43
C TYR A 638 12.10 -34.97 0.65
N ALA A 639 11.55 -35.73 -0.30
CA ALA A 639 11.58 -37.19 -0.31
C ALA A 639 12.18 -37.69 -1.62
N LEU A 640 13.15 -38.61 -1.54
CA LEU A 640 13.90 -39.08 -2.70
C LEU A 640 13.02 -39.84 -3.72
N ASP A 641 11.90 -40.40 -3.27
CA ASP A 641 10.92 -41.15 -4.06
C ASP A 641 9.72 -40.30 -4.54
N ASP A 642 9.71 -38.99 -4.26
CA ASP A 642 8.64 -38.07 -4.68
C ASP A 642 9.15 -37.08 -5.75
N LEU A 643 8.35 -36.09 -6.16
CA LEU A 643 8.77 -35.00 -7.03
C LEU A 643 9.61 -33.95 -6.27
N GLY A 644 10.38 -33.14 -7.02
CA GLY A 644 11.26 -32.12 -6.44
C GLY A 644 10.66 -30.71 -6.55
N SER A 645 11.18 -29.78 -5.75
CA SER A 645 10.75 -28.38 -5.72
C SER A 645 11.74 -27.44 -6.43
N GLY A 646 11.28 -26.80 -7.50
CA GLY A 646 12.02 -25.79 -8.25
C GLY A 646 11.86 -24.36 -7.71
N SER A 647 12.72 -23.47 -8.21
CA SER A 647 12.57 -22.02 -8.04
C SER A 647 12.80 -21.34 -9.40
N HIS A 648 12.06 -21.79 -10.43
CA HIS A 648 12.31 -21.40 -11.82
C HIS A 648 12.36 -19.89 -11.97
N VAL A 649 13.26 -19.41 -12.82
CA VAL A 649 13.43 -17.98 -13.05
C VAL A 649 13.18 -17.63 -14.50
N HIS A 650 12.20 -16.76 -14.73
CA HIS A 650 11.90 -16.16 -16.02
C HIS A 650 12.75 -14.92 -16.22
N LEU A 651 13.57 -14.90 -17.26
CA LEU A 651 14.53 -13.84 -17.54
C LEU A 651 14.09 -13.05 -18.77
N SER A 652 14.12 -11.73 -18.67
CA SER A 652 13.95 -10.84 -19.82
C SER A 652 14.96 -9.69 -19.88
N LEU A 653 15.43 -9.34 -21.07
CA LEU A 653 16.29 -8.16 -21.29
C LEU A 653 15.46 -6.98 -21.77
N TRP A 654 15.77 -5.81 -21.22
CA TRP A 654 15.04 -4.59 -21.50
C TRP A 654 16.01 -3.45 -21.85
N GLN A 655 15.64 -2.66 -22.83
CA GLN A 655 16.31 -1.43 -23.22
C GLN A 655 15.28 -0.32 -23.30
N ASN A 656 15.54 0.82 -22.66
CA ASN A 656 14.64 2.00 -22.65
C ASN A 656 13.17 1.66 -22.32
N GLY A 657 12.96 0.72 -21.38
CA GLY A 657 11.62 0.31 -20.95
C GLY A 657 10.87 -0.57 -21.94
N GLN A 658 11.54 -1.12 -22.96
CA GLN A 658 10.99 -2.14 -23.87
C GLN A 658 11.72 -3.47 -23.74
N ASN A 659 10.97 -4.57 -23.83
CA ASN A 659 11.52 -5.91 -23.84
C ASN A 659 12.21 -6.18 -25.19
N VAL A 660 13.51 -6.42 -25.15
CA VAL A 660 14.35 -6.64 -26.33
C VAL A 660 14.72 -8.11 -26.54
N PHE A 661 14.11 -9.08 -25.83
CA PHE A 661 14.23 -10.49 -26.22
C PHE A 661 13.48 -10.81 -27.51
N MET A 662 12.36 -10.15 -27.75
CA MET A 662 11.53 -10.37 -28.92
C MET A 662 12.24 -9.86 -30.18
N ALA A 663 12.30 -10.68 -31.22
CA ALA A 663 12.82 -10.23 -32.51
C ALA A 663 11.95 -9.10 -33.09
N SER A 664 12.58 -8.02 -33.54
CA SER A 664 11.92 -6.93 -34.26
C SER A 664 11.62 -7.28 -35.72
N ASP A 665 12.32 -8.27 -36.28
CA ASP A 665 12.16 -8.76 -37.64
C ASP A 665 11.55 -10.17 -37.64
N ARG A 666 10.53 -10.36 -38.48
CA ARG A 666 9.85 -11.66 -38.72
C ARG A 666 10.77 -12.70 -39.39
N SER A 667 11.96 -12.30 -39.85
CA SER A 667 12.97 -13.22 -40.40
C SER A 667 13.72 -14.05 -39.33
N SER A 668 13.63 -13.70 -38.04
CA SER A 668 14.26 -14.49 -36.99
C SER A 668 13.53 -15.83 -36.85
N LYS A 669 14.18 -16.92 -37.32
CA LYS A 669 13.67 -18.31 -37.33
C LYS A 669 12.95 -18.74 -36.05
N HIS A 670 13.44 -18.27 -34.90
CA HIS A 670 12.97 -18.66 -33.56
C HIS A 670 12.36 -17.50 -32.77
N GLY A 671 12.12 -16.33 -33.39
CA GLY A 671 11.45 -15.21 -32.71
C GLY A 671 12.26 -14.47 -31.63
N ILE A 672 13.55 -14.78 -31.51
CA ILE A 672 14.47 -14.20 -30.51
C ILE A 672 15.37 -13.16 -31.20
N SER A 673 15.64 -12.03 -30.53
CA SER A 673 16.57 -11.00 -30.98
C SER A 673 18.03 -11.47 -30.95
N THR A 674 18.94 -10.75 -31.60
CA THR A 674 20.38 -11.06 -31.57
C THR A 674 20.95 -10.99 -30.16
N ALA A 675 20.71 -9.89 -29.45
CA ALA A 675 21.14 -9.73 -28.05
C ALA A 675 20.58 -10.84 -27.15
N GLY A 676 19.33 -11.23 -27.39
CA GLY A 676 18.71 -12.34 -26.69
C GLY A 676 19.41 -13.68 -26.93
N LYS A 677 19.75 -13.99 -28.18
CA LYS A 677 20.48 -15.22 -28.54
C LYS A 677 21.86 -15.25 -27.91
N GLU A 678 22.62 -14.17 -28.03
CA GLU A 678 23.98 -14.07 -27.48
C GLU A 678 23.98 -14.19 -25.96
N PHE A 679 23.06 -13.49 -25.27
CA PHE A 679 22.94 -13.57 -23.82
C PHE A 679 22.56 -14.99 -23.35
N MET A 680 21.57 -15.63 -23.98
CA MET A 680 21.19 -16.99 -23.61
C MET A 680 22.24 -18.04 -24.01
N ALA A 681 23.02 -17.79 -25.07
CA ALA A 681 24.14 -18.65 -25.46
C ALA A 681 25.25 -18.62 -24.39
N GLY A 682 25.55 -17.45 -23.82
CA GLY A 682 26.43 -17.32 -22.67
C GLY A 682 25.94 -18.10 -21.45
N ILE A 683 24.66 -17.94 -21.09
CA ILE A 683 24.06 -18.71 -19.99
C ILE A 683 24.14 -20.22 -20.26
N LEU A 684 23.81 -20.68 -21.48
CA LEU A 684 23.90 -22.09 -21.83
C LEU A 684 25.34 -22.60 -21.75
N HIS A 685 26.31 -21.84 -22.27
CA HIS A 685 27.73 -22.21 -22.26
C HIS A 685 28.26 -22.43 -20.83
N HIS A 686 27.95 -21.50 -19.94
CA HIS A 686 28.41 -21.53 -18.54
C HIS A 686 27.50 -22.34 -17.61
N LEU A 687 26.38 -22.88 -18.10
CA LEU A 687 25.38 -23.54 -17.26
C LEU A 687 25.97 -24.61 -16.32
N PRO A 688 26.91 -25.49 -16.75
CA PRO A 688 27.55 -26.45 -15.85
C PRO A 688 28.21 -25.81 -14.60
N SER A 689 28.85 -24.65 -14.77
CA SER A 689 29.49 -23.89 -13.69
C SER A 689 28.46 -23.11 -12.87
N VAL A 690 27.45 -22.54 -13.51
CA VAL A 690 26.36 -21.78 -12.87
C VAL A 690 25.57 -22.66 -11.90
N LEU A 691 25.46 -23.98 -12.13
CA LEU A 691 24.81 -24.93 -11.22
C LEU A 691 25.36 -24.86 -9.79
N ALA A 692 26.65 -24.59 -9.59
CA ALA A 692 27.23 -24.45 -8.25
C ALA A 692 26.66 -23.26 -7.43
N PHE A 693 25.99 -22.30 -8.11
CA PHE A 693 25.31 -21.16 -7.50
C PHE A 693 23.80 -21.36 -7.36
N ILE A 694 23.16 -21.99 -8.34
CA ILE A 694 21.68 -22.09 -8.44
C ILE A 694 21.10 -23.44 -7.98
N ALA A 695 21.95 -24.47 -7.92
CA ALA A 695 21.66 -25.82 -7.45
C ALA A 695 22.75 -26.21 -6.42
N PRO A 696 22.84 -25.46 -5.30
CA PRO A 696 24.05 -25.42 -4.48
C PRO A 696 24.24 -26.58 -3.51
N LEU A 697 23.31 -27.53 -3.43
CA LEU A 697 23.37 -28.66 -2.49
C LEU A 697 23.51 -29.99 -3.22
N PRO A 698 24.09 -31.04 -2.61
CA PRO A 698 23.99 -32.39 -3.18
C PRO A 698 22.54 -32.81 -3.45
N ASN A 699 21.61 -32.42 -2.58
CA ASN A 699 20.18 -32.67 -2.73
C ASN A 699 19.53 -31.97 -3.96
N SER A 700 20.12 -30.87 -4.45
CA SER A 700 19.71 -30.24 -5.70
C SER A 700 19.84 -31.20 -6.89
N TYR A 701 20.83 -32.08 -6.87
CA TYR A 701 21.07 -33.04 -7.93
C TYR A 701 20.16 -34.27 -7.84
N ASP A 702 19.59 -34.55 -6.67
CA ASP A 702 18.48 -35.52 -6.54
C ASP A 702 17.19 -35.00 -7.21
N ARG A 703 17.02 -33.67 -7.28
CA ARG A 703 15.96 -33.02 -8.07
C ARG A 703 16.27 -33.02 -9.57
N LEU A 704 17.51 -32.65 -9.94
CA LEU A 704 17.97 -32.52 -11.33
C LEU A 704 18.16 -33.90 -11.99
N GLN A 705 17.07 -34.60 -12.25
CA GLN A 705 17.04 -35.93 -12.86
C GLN A 705 16.30 -35.89 -14.22
N PRO A 706 16.64 -36.77 -15.17
CA PRO A 706 15.88 -36.88 -16.42
C PRO A 706 14.39 -37.19 -16.16
N ASN A 707 13.51 -36.65 -17.00
CA ASN A 707 12.06 -36.89 -16.96
C ASN A 707 11.35 -36.36 -15.71
N THR A 708 11.94 -35.37 -15.02
CA THR A 708 11.33 -34.69 -13.87
C THR A 708 11.05 -33.21 -14.13
N TRP A 709 11.08 -32.77 -15.39
CA TRP A 709 10.92 -31.35 -15.78
C TRP A 709 11.89 -30.39 -15.09
N SER A 710 13.06 -30.88 -14.68
CA SER A 710 14.06 -30.11 -13.91
C SER A 710 15.19 -29.54 -14.77
N GLY A 711 15.26 -29.91 -16.06
CA GLY A 711 16.33 -29.48 -16.96
C GLY A 711 17.62 -30.25 -16.75
N ALA A 712 17.64 -31.56 -17.02
CA ALA A 712 18.78 -32.43 -16.74
C ALA A 712 19.86 -32.45 -17.84
N TYR A 713 19.55 -32.04 -19.07
CA TYR A 713 20.51 -32.07 -20.19
C TYR A 713 20.87 -30.66 -20.64
N LEU A 714 22.05 -30.49 -21.21
CA LEU A 714 22.57 -29.20 -21.67
C LEU A 714 21.99 -28.85 -23.05
N PHE A 715 20.85 -28.15 -23.06
CA PHE A 715 20.22 -27.65 -24.29
C PHE A 715 19.22 -26.52 -23.99
N TRP A 716 18.63 -25.94 -25.03
CA TRP A 716 17.47 -25.06 -24.92
C TRP A 716 16.39 -25.50 -25.91
N GLY A 717 15.13 -25.13 -25.67
CA GLY A 717 14.01 -25.49 -26.55
C GLY A 717 12.84 -24.53 -26.44
N ASN A 718 12.03 -24.46 -27.50
CA ASN A 718 10.81 -23.67 -27.57
C ASN A 718 9.69 -24.42 -26.84
N GLU A 719 9.14 -23.80 -25.79
CA GLU A 719 8.06 -24.38 -24.99
C GLU A 719 8.35 -25.80 -24.44
N ASN A 720 9.62 -26.22 -24.44
CA ASN A 720 10.04 -27.55 -23.99
C ASN A 720 10.30 -27.55 -22.47
N LYS A 721 9.40 -28.17 -21.71
CA LYS A 721 9.50 -28.24 -20.24
C LYS A 721 10.66 -29.11 -19.72
N GLU A 722 11.28 -29.94 -20.54
CA GLU A 722 12.50 -30.70 -20.17
C GLU A 722 13.79 -29.88 -20.41
N ALA A 723 13.71 -28.74 -21.11
CA ALA A 723 14.87 -27.90 -21.33
C ALA A 723 15.26 -27.14 -20.06
N PRO A 724 16.56 -27.09 -19.68
CA PRO A 724 16.99 -26.23 -18.59
C PRO A 724 16.80 -24.74 -18.91
N LEU A 725 16.83 -24.37 -20.21
CA LEU A 725 16.52 -23.04 -20.72
C LEU A 725 15.36 -23.16 -21.72
N ARG A 726 14.15 -22.83 -21.29
CA ARG A 726 12.95 -22.89 -22.10
C ARG A 726 12.63 -21.51 -22.65
N ALA A 727 12.62 -21.36 -23.97
CA ALA A 727 12.08 -20.17 -24.62
C ALA A 727 10.56 -20.17 -24.46
N THR A 728 10.00 -19.08 -23.93
CA THR A 728 8.56 -18.97 -23.67
C THR A 728 7.88 -17.85 -24.47
N SER A 729 6.67 -18.16 -24.91
CA SER A 729 5.73 -17.30 -25.63
C SER A 729 4.38 -17.33 -24.88
N PRO A 730 4.31 -16.76 -23.66
CA PRO A 730 3.10 -16.85 -22.83
C PRO A 730 1.89 -16.18 -23.51
N PRO A 731 0.65 -16.53 -23.11
CA PRO A 731 -0.57 -15.94 -23.66
C PRO A 731 -0.51 -14.40 -23.69
N GLY A 732 -0.90 -13.81 -24.83
CA GLY A 732 -0.78 -12.37 -25.08
C GLY A 732 0.52 -11.94 -25.76
N THR A 733 1.52 -12.84 -25.87
CA THR A 733 2.70 -12.62 -26.72
C THR A 733 2.35 -12.85 -28.19
N PRO A 734 2.77 -12.00 -29.14
CA PRO A 734 2.55 -12.25 -30.56
C PRO A 734 3.09 -13.62 -30.99
N HIS A 735 2.33 -14.32 -31.85
CA HIS A 735 2.65 -15.68 -32.26
C HIS A 735 4.05 -15.79 -32.85
N GLY A 736 4.84 -16.74 -32.34
CA GLY A 736 6.21 -17.01 -32.81
C GLY A 736 7.28 -16.05 -32.29
N LEU A 737 6.96 -15.16 -31.33
CA LEU A 737 7.94 -14.33 -30.64
C LEU A 737 8.19 -14.84 -29.22
N VAL A 738 9.45 -14.89 -28.82
CA VAL A 738 9.87 -15.28 -27.47
C VAL A 738 10.01 -14.02 -26.63
N SER A 739 9.21 -13.90 -25.56
CA SER A 739 9.25 -12.73 -24.68
C SER A 739 10.21 -12.89 -23.50
N ASN A 740 10.48 -14.12 -23.07
CA ASN A 740 11.38 -14.42 -21.97
C ASN A 740 11.87 -15.88 -22.03
N PHE A 741 12.96 -16.16 -21.33
CA PHE A 741 13.45 -17.53 -21.11
C PHE A 741 13.19 -17.96 -19.67
N GLU A 742 12.61 -19.13 -19.50
CA GLU A 742 12.47 -19.81 -18.20
C GLU A 742 13.70 -20.70 -17.97
N MET A 743 14.41 -20.45 -16.88
CA MET A 743 15.53 -21.27 -16.44
C MET A 743 15.08 -22.19 -15.30
N LYS A 744 15.09 -23.51 -15.57
CA LYS A 744 14.44 -24.52 -14.73
C LYS A 744 15.37 -25.16 -13.69
N SER A 745 16.68 -25.11 -13.93
CA SER A 745 17.66 -25.82 -13.10
C SER A 745 17.93 -25.18 -11.73
N ILE A 746 17.34 -24.00 -11.45
CA ILE A 746 17.44 -23.33 -10.15
C ILE A 746 16.43 -23.90 -9.15
N ASP A 747 16.84 -24.00 -7.88
CA ASP A 747 16.00 -24.49 -6.79
C ASP A 747 15.96 -23.57 -5.57
N GLY A 748 15.11 -23.93 -4.60
CA GLY A 748 14.82 -23.14 -3.40
C GLY A 748 16.00 -22.95 -2.45
N SER A 749 17.10 -23.71 -2.62
CA SER A 749 18.31 -23.60 -1.79
C SER A 749 19.32 -22.57 -2.28
N ALA A 750 19.16 -22.07 -3.52
CA ALA A 750 19.99 -21.02 -4.08
C ALA A 750 19.93 -19.71 -3.28
N ASN A 751 21.10 -19.07 -3.10
CA ASN A 751 21.16 -17.66 -2.75
C ASN A 751 20.71 -16.86 -4.00
N PRO A 752 19.55 -16.18 -3.97
CA PRO A 752 19.00 -15.56 -5.17
C PRO A 752 19.90 -14.47 -5.76
N TYR A 753 20.66 -13.77 -4.91
CA TYR A 753 21.57 -12.72 -5.37
C TYR A 753 22.77 -13.31 -6.10
N LEU A 754 23.41 -14.34 -5.53
CA LEU A 754 24.56 -15.00 -6.18
C LEU A 754 24.14 -15.76 -7.43
N GLY A 755 22.99 -16.44 -7.41
CA GLY A 755 22.44 -17.14 -8.57
C GLY A 755 22.17 -16.19 -9.73
N LEU A 756 21.44 -15.10 -9.50
CA LEU A 756 21.18 -14.09 -10.54
C LEU A 756 22.45 -13.37 -10.98
N ALA A 757 23.41 -13.13 -10.08
CA ALA A 757 24.70 -12.55 -10.45
C ALA A 757 25.46 -13.49 -11.39
N ALA A 758 25.49 -14.80 -11.12
CA ALA A 758 26.17 -15.78 -11.97
C ALA A 758 25.50 -15.91 -13.34
N ILE A 759 24.16 -15.88 -13.38
CA ILE A 759 23.37 -15.85 -14.62
C ILE A 759 23.69 -14.59 -15.44
N LEU A 760 23.73 -13.42 -14.80
CA LEU A 760 24.09 -12.17 -15.46
C LEU A 760 25.52 -12.21 -16.01
N ALA A 761 26.47 -12.67 -15.21
CA ALA A 761 27.87 -12.78 -15.62
C ALA A 761 27.99 -13.68 -16.86
N ALA A 762 27.39 -14.86 -16.84
CA ALA A 762 27.36 -15.78 -17.99
C ALA A 762 26.74 -15.14 -19.23
N GLY A 763 25.60 -14.46 -19.09
CA GLY A 763 24.96 -13.79 -20.21
C GLY A 763 25.76 -12.59 -20.75
N ILE A 764 26.45 -11.85 -19.88
CA ILE A 764 27.39 -10.79 -20.27
C ILE A 764 28.55 -11.38 -21.09
N ASP A 765 29.11 -12.53 -20.69
CA ASP A 765 30.16 -13.18 -21.48
C ASP A 765 29.66 -13.57 -22.88
N GLY A 766 28.43 -14.09 -22.96
CA GLY A 766 27.76 -14.39 -24.23
C GLY A 766 27.63 -13.18 -25.14
N LEU A 767 27.25 -12.02 -24.58
CA LEU A 767 27.20 -10.75 -25.30
C LEU A 767 28.59 -10.26 -25.73
N ARG A 768 29.59 -10.31 -24.85
CA ARG A 768 30.96 -9.87 -25.13
C ARG A 768 31.62 -10.69 -26.25
N LYS A 769 31.36 -12.00 -26.28
CA LYS A 769 31.95 -12.93 -27.25
C LYS A 769 31.06 -13.20 -28.46
N HIS A 770 29.87 -12.61 -28.52
CA HIS A 770 28.87 -12.86 -29.55
C HIS A 770 28.59 -14.36 -29.76
N LEU A 771 28.40 -15.09 -28.65
CA LEU A 771 28.26 -16.55 -28.70
C LEU A 771 27.02 -16.97 -29.50
N PRO A 772 27.14 -17.93 -30.44
CA PRO A 772 26.00 -18.42 -31.18
C PRO A 772 25.16 -19.35 -30.31
N LEU A 773 23.86 -19.05 -30.19
CA LEU A 773 22.91 -19.98 -29.59
C LEU A 773 22.71 -21.17 -30.55
N PRO A 774 22.89 -22.44 -30.11
CA PRO A 774 22.73 -23.61 -30.98
C PRO A 774 21.27 -23.76 -31.45
N GLU A 775 20.98 -24.69 -32.35
CA GLU A 775 19.59 -24.99 -32.72
C GLU A 775 18.82 -25.57 -31.50
N PRO A 776 17.54 -25.22 -31.35
CA PRO A 776 16.73 -25.70 -30.23
C PRO A 776 16.40 -27.18 -30.37
N VAL A 777 16.17 -27.84 -29.23
CA VAL A 777 15.64 -29.19 -29.17
C VAL A 777 14.18 -29.10 -28.73
N ASP A 778 13.27 -29.20 -29.71
CA ASP A 778 11.81 -29.08 -29.51
C ASP A 778 11.12 -30.46 -29.38
N THR A 779 11.91 -31.50 -29.13
CA THR A 779 11.46 -32.87 -28.86
C THR A 779 11.82 -33.30 -27.45
N ASN A 780 11.30 -34.44 -27.00
CA ASN A 780 11.79 -35.07 -25.78
C ASN A 780 13.32 -35.28 -25.87
N PRO A 781 14.08 -35.01 -24.78
CA PRO A 781 15.52 -35.13 -24.79
C PRO A 781 15.95 -36.58 -25.02
N ASN A 782 16.79 -36.82 -26.02
CA ASN A 782 17.40 -38.13 -26.26
C ASN A 782 18.75 -38.20 -25.50
N PRO A 783 18.88 -39.06 -24.47
CA PRO A 783 20.10 -39.20 -23.66
C PRO A 783 21.34 -39.58 -24.46
N GLU A 784 21.19 -40.21 -25.63
CA GLU A 784 22.32 -40.62 -26.48
C GLU A 784 22.94 -39.47 -27.26
N THR A 785 22.19 -38.38 -27.45
CA THR A 785 22.59 -37.24 -28.30
C THR A 785 22.85 -35.96 -27.54
N LEU A 786 22.37 -35.86 -26.29
CA LEU A 786 22.49 -34.66 -25.47
C LEU A 786 23.48 -34.88 -24.34
N GLN A 787 24.33 -33.88 -24.13
CA GLN A 787 25.23 -33.88 -22.99
C GLN A 787 24.43 -33.73 -21.69
N ARG A 788 24.73 -34.58 -20.71
CA ARG A 788 24.19 -34.49 -19.36
C ARG A 788 24.79 -33.25 -18.67
N LEU A 789 23.95 -32.39 -18.08
CA LEU A 789 24.42 -31.40 -17.11
C LEU A 789 25.03 -32.12 -15.89
N PRO A 790 25.92 -31.47 -15.11
CA PRO A 790 26.47 -32.06 -13.90
C PRO A 790 25.44 -32.85 -13.09
N ALA A 791 25.74 -34.12 -12.83
CA ALA A 791 24.86 -35.06 -12.12
C ALA A 791 25.10 -35.03 -10.60
N SER A 792 26.07 -34.24 -10.13
CA SER A 792 26.36 -34.04 -8.71
C SER A 792 26.94 -32.66 -8.45
N LEU A 793 26.86 -32.21 -7.19
CA LEU A 793 27.48 -30.95 -6.76
C LEU A 793 29.00 -30.96 -7.02
N SER A 794 29.66 -32.12 -6.86
CA SER A 794 31.07 -32.30 -7.18
C SER A 794 31.38 -31.98 -8.64
N GLU A 795 30.58 -32.48 -9.58
CA GLU A 795 30.78 -32.20 -11.01
C GLU A 795 30.56 -30.71 -11.35
N SER A 796 29.58 -30.06 -10.73
CA SER A 796 29.37 -28.61 -10.92
C SER A 796 30.51 -27.78 -10.33
N LEU A 797 31.08 -28.22 -9.20
CA LEU A 797 32.22 -27.57 -8.57
C LEU A 797 33.48 -27.72 -9.43
N GLU A 798 33.69 -28.90 -10.03
CA GLU A 798 34.75 -29.12 -11.01
C GLU A 798 34.55 -28.30 -12.29
N ALA A 799 33.31 -28.13 -12.76
CA ALA A 799 33.00 -27.23 -13.86
C ALA A 799 33.37 -25.78 -13.51
N LEU A 800 32.96 -25.31 -12.33
CA LEU A 800 33.30 -23.98 -11.82
C LEU A 800 34.81 -23.78 -11.61
N HIS A 801 35.57 -24.85 -11.32
CA HIS A 801 37.03 -24.78 -11.24
C HIS A 801 37.72 -24.61 -12.59
N LYS A 802 37.08 -25.06 -13.69
CA LYS A 802 37.63 -24.97 -15.06
C LYS A 802 37.18 -23.72 -15.80
N ASP A 803 36.30 -22.93 -15.21
CA ASP A 803 35.67 -21.77 -15.82
C ASP A 803 36.27 -20.47 -15.26
N ASP A 804 37.40 -20.08 -15.85
CA ASP A 804 38.22 -18.94 -15.39
C ASP A 804 37.45 -17.60 -15.45
N PHE A 805 36.42 -17.50 -16.29
CA PHE A 805 35.62 -16.28 -16.46
C PHE A 805 34.96 -15.83 -15.14
N PHE A 806 34.45 -16.76 -14.34
CA PHE A 806 33.81 -16.40 -13.08
C PHE A 806 34.79 -15.85 -12.04
N GLU A 807 36.05 -16.29 -12.10
CA GLU A 807 37.12 -15.78 -11.23
C GLU A 807 37.46 -14.34 -11.60
N GLU A 808 37.62 -14.06 -12.90
CA GLU A 808 37.85 -12.72 -13.42
C GLU A 808 36.67 -11.77 -13.10
N PHE A 809 35.43 -12.26 -13.21
CA PHE A 809 34.24 -11.44 -13.05
C PHE A 809 33.90 -11.12 -11.58
N PHE A 810 33.87 -12.14 -10.71
CA PHE A 810 33.49 -11.94 -9.31
C PHE A 810 34.65 -11.53 -8.42
N GLY A 811 35.87 -11.90 -8.79
CA GLY A 811 37.07 -11.83 -7.98
C GLY A 811 37.32 -13.11 -7.19
N ASP A 812 38.60 -13.43 -7.00
CA ASP A 812 39.08 -14.66 -6.36
C ASP A 812 38.44 -14.92 -4.98
N LYS A 813 38.36 -13.91 -4.12
CA LYS A 813 37.94 -14.10 -2.73
C LYS A 813 36.52 -14.63 -2.56
N LEU A 814 35.53 -14.02 -3.23
CA LEU A 814 34.14 -14.48 -3.17
C LEU A 814 34.03 -15.89 -3.76
N LEU A 815 34.66 -16.12 -4.91
CA LEU A 815 34.60 -17.41 -5.59
C LEU A 815 35.25 -18.53 -4.76
N THR A 816 36.39 -18.25 -4.14
CA THR A 816 37.08 -19.17 -3.22
C THR A 816 36.20 -19.54 -2.02
N ALA A 817 35.49 -18.58 -1.42
CA ALA A 817 34.54 -18.90 -0.34
C ALA A 817 33.38 -19.79 -0.81
N ILE A 818 32.79 -19.52 -1.98
CA ILE A 818 31.71 -20.35 -2.53
C ILE A 818 32.21 -21.76 -2.82
N LYS A 819 33.36 -21.91 -3.50
CA LYS A 819 33.99 -23.21 -3.79
C LYS A 819 34.23 -24.01 -2.48
N ALA A 820 34.72 -23.35 -1.43
CA ALA A 820 34.94 -23.97 -0.13
C ALA A 820 33.64 -24.44 0.55
N ILE A 821 32.58 -23.63 0.50
CA ILE A 821 31.26 -24.00 1.06
C ILE A 821 30.72 -25.26 0.36
N ARG A 822 30.74 -25.29 -0.99
CA ARG A 822 30.28 -26.46 -1.75
C ARG A 822 31.10 -27.71 -1.44
N LYS A 823 32.42 -27.56 -1.32
CA LYS A 823 33.32 -28.66 -0.92
C LYS A 823 32.99 -29.21 0.46
N ALA A 824 32.68 -28.35 1.43
CA ALA A 824 32.28 -28.78 2.77
C ALA A 824 30.95 -29.54 2.74
N GLU A 825 29.98 -29.08 1.95
CA GLU A 825 28.66 -29.72 1.78
C GLU A 825 28.80 -31.11 1.13
N ILE A 826 29.57 -31.21 0.06
CA ILE A 826 29.91 -32.50 -0.60
C ILE A 826 30.50 -33.48 0.42
N ASN A 827 31.53 -33.05 1.15
CA ASN A 827 32.25 -33.91 2.10
C ASN A 827 31.35 -34.42 3.22
N HIS A 828 30.43 -33.58 3.70
CA HIS A 828 29.52 -33.94 4.79
C HIS A 828 28.44 -34.93 4.34
N TYR A 829 27.66 -34.58 3.31
CA TYR A 829 26.53 -35.40 2.86
C TYR A 829 26.96 -36.70 2.17
N THR A 830 28.19 -36.76 1.63
CA THR A 830 28.77 -38.03 1.17
C THR A 830 28.97 -39.02 2.32
N LYS A 831 29.36 -38.53 3.51
CA LYS A 831 29.62 -39.34 4.71
C LYS A 831 28.35 -39.60 5.53
N HIS A 832 27.43 -38.64 5.57
CA HIS A 832 26.22 -38.67 6.40
C HIS A 832 25.00 -38.46 5.52
N LYS A 833 24.68 -39.47 4.71
CA LYS A 833 23.65 -39.34 3.66
C LYS A 833 22.30 -38.91 4.23
N GLU A 834 21.88 -39.45 5.36
CA GLU A 834 20.57 -39.17 5.97
C GLU A 834 20.42 -37.75 6.53
N ASP A 835 21.53 -37.02 6.74
CA ASP A 835 21.50 -35.67 7.33
C ASP A 835 20.80 -34.67 6.40
N TYR A 836 20.61 -35.00 5.11
CA TYR A 836 19.82 -34.19 4.18
C TYR A 836 18.41 -33.96 4.74
N LYS A 837 17.85 -34.90 5.52
CA LYS A 837 16.51 -34.79 6.10
C LYS A 837 16.38 -33.60 7.06
N GLN A 838 17.49 -33.11 7.62
CA GLN A 838 17.49 -31.92 8.47
C GLN A 838 17.38 -30.62 7.68
N LEU A 839 17.61 -30.65 6.36
CA LEU A 839 17.53 -29.47 5.50
C LEU A 839 16.11 -28.90 5.42
N ILE A 840 15.08 -29.70 5.70
CA ILE A 840 13.68 -29.25 5.76
C ILE A 840 13.45 -28.12 6.77
N HIS A 841 14.33 -28.01 7.78
CA HIS A 841 14.28 -26.96 8.78
C HIS A 841 15.09 -25.71 8.41
N ARG A 842 15.98 -25.82 7.41
CA ARG A 842 16.94 -24.79 7.01
C ARG A 842 16.52 -24.04 5.76
N TYR A 843 15.88 -24.73 4.82
CA TYR A 843 15.38 -24.18 3.55
C TYR A 843 13.87 -24.32 3.53
#